data_AF-A0A810Q1A6-F1
#
_entry.id   AF-A0A810Q1A6-F1
#
_cell.length_a   1.000
_cell.length_b   1.000
_cell.length_c   1.000
_cell.angle_alpha   90.00
_cell.angle_beta   90.00
_cell.angle_gamma   90.00
#
_symmetry.space_group_name_H-M   'P 1'
#
loop_
_entity.id
_entity.type
_entity.pdbx_description
1 polymer ?
#
loop_
_entity_poly.entity_id
_entity_poly.type
_entity_poly.pdbx_seq_one_letter_code
_entity_poly.pdbx_strand_id
1 'polypeptide(L)'
;MTRKIDKRACRKFAIPELEFNLNEGILHVERCPYIIRTAVHNISGQRILVLYIYQSENILAGSIKPRWVVFQGRDDFATLSLRENASATWQCSPFDYLNRVCRFDTKCAFYRQQDEARAAHFCKCAHSAISALICLQWLISRRKALERKRKKQRAIIERMKYVPVLPRDLKGFIHREVMPQYIFYDYQRKAPGHAYCTACRHEVSIAAAKHNTSGLCPRCKKKITFKCRGRRGRVFDRETVQVLQKAKNGELLLRIVKAYRTFTDADTPVYFSVYENARHFISLCSDGHCSTSPYYLAPAYKDDLTPWKCGYRPHFFSWRDSFEGDTAGHLYFRNLAELLRNTPWQYSQIERFARIAATMDAIPYLNAYVQWPVIEYLVKAKLFRLVSDIVYGSYHFMIGKTVNCEGKNLQDVLKLDRSWLPLLQEVDPGIAQLNVIQWFIYAGKKPDASMMKWCANNAIQDVSVLAELLSHMTMHKLMRYADAQYEIRIASTKTPEYIRYYSMANLLADYRDYLRMCKEMQYNVESSFILFPRNLKSAHDHVVEALDVKRTAEQEKAIADSFEEWQRLYQYKGKDLMVIPPHSSKELIDEGTALRHCVGRYVKRVAQRECVILFVRKVAEPDKSLCTVEVRDGQVVQTRGFDNEDPPAKIKAFIERWKRQVLCAADKTAA
;
A
#
# COMPACT_ATOMS: atom_id res chain seq x y z
N MET A 1 -20.32 16.21 -42.44
CA MET A 1 -20.46 16.49 -40.99
C MET A 1 -21.23 15.32 -40.36
N THR A 2 -20.73 14.71 -39.28
CA THR A 2 -21.45 13.65 -38.56
C THR A 2 -22.65 14.25 -37.83
N ARG A 3 -23.87 13.76 -38.13
CA ARG A 3 -25.10 14.26 -37.51
C ARG A 3 -25.35 13.54 -36.18
N LYS A 4 -25.43 14.30 -35.09
CA LYS A 4 -25.71 13.75 -33.75
C LYS A 4 -27.19 13.44 -33.58
N ILE A 5 -27.49 12.43 -32.77
CA ILE A 5 -28.87 12.13 -32.38
C ILE A 5 -29.42 13.22 -31.45
N ASP A 6 -30.57 13.76 -31.82
CA ASP A 6 -31.36 14.66 -30.99
C ASP A 6 -32.14 13.87 -29.94
N LYS A 7 -31.53 13.74 -28.76
CA LYS A 7 -32.11 13.02 -27.62
C LYS A 7 -33.48 13.58 -27.20
N ARG A 8 -33.73 14.89 -27.34
CA ARG A 8 -35.00 15.49 -26.93
C ARG A 8 -36.11 15.09 -27.90
N ALA A 9 -35.83 15.13 -29.21
CA ALA A 9 -36.77 14.67 -30.22
C ALA A 9 -36.99 13.14 -30.15
N CYS A 10 -35.94 12.34 -29.99
CA CYS A 10 -36.03 10.89 -29.86
C CYS A 10 -36.88 10.44 -28.67
N ARG A 11 -36.88 11.17 -27.55
CA ARG A 11 -37.70 10.83 -26.38
C ARG A 11 -39.20 10.75 -26.70
N LYS A 12 -39.69 11.50 -27.68
CA LYS A 12 -41.09 11.46 -28.13
C LYS A 12 -41.48 10.13 -28.79
N PHE A 13 -40.49 9.34 -29.23
CA PHE A 13 -40.68 8.05 -29.90
C PHE A 13 -40.28 6.86 -29.00
N ALA A 14 -40.05 7.10 -27.70
CA ALA A 14 -39.54 6.09 -26.78
C ALA A 14 -40.61 5.07 -26.33
N ILE A 15 -41.89 5.44 -26.39
CA ILE A 15 -43.00 4.57 -26.02
C ILE A 15 -43.83 4.36 -27.29
N PRO A 16 -43.75 3.19 -27.93
CA PRO A 16 -44.52 2.93 -29.13
C PRO A 16 -45.88 2.33 -28.77
N GLU A 17 -46.88 2.54 -29.63
CA GLU A 17 -48.16 1.84 -29.56
C GLU A 17 -47.99 0.49 -30.29
N LEU A 18 -47.55 -0.55 -29.59
CA LEU A 18 -47.34 -1.89 -30.15
C LEU A 18 -48.10 -2.93 -29.34
N GLU A 19 -48.78 -3.83 -30.05
CA GLU A 19 -49.48 -4.97 -29.46
C GLU A 19 -48.65 -6.25 -29.53
N PHE A 20 -48.81 -7.10 -28.51
CA PHE A 20 -48.21 -8.43 -28.40
C PHE A 20 -49.32 -9.48 -28.28
N ASN A 21 -49.26 -10.51 -29.11
CA ASN A 21 -50.02 -11.74 -28.90
C ASN A 21 -49.28 -12.62 -27.88
N LEU A 22 -49.90 -12.88 -26.72
CA LEU A 22 -49.32 -13.63 -25.61
C LEU A 22 -49.11 -15.12 -25.91
N ASN A 23 -49.76 -15.63 -26.97
CA ASN A 23 -49.64 -17.02 -27.42
C ASN A 23 -48.44 -17.25 -28.36
N GLU A 24 -47.66 -16.21 -28.68
CA GLU A 24 -46.47 -16.34 -29.53
C GLU A 24 -45.36 -17.10 -28.83
N GLY A 25 -44.91 -18.21 -29.43
CA GLY A 25 -43.90 -19.10 -28.85
C GLY A 25 -42.58 -18.40 -28.50
N ILE A 26 -42.22 -17.33 -29.22
CA ILE A 26 -40.98 -16.57 -28.97
C ILE A 26 -40.95 -15.90 -27.60
N LEU A 27 -42.11 -15.58 -27.01
CA LEU A 27 -42.20 -14.98 -25.68
C LEU A 27 -41.88 -15.98 -24.55
N HIS A 28 -41.96 -17.29 -24.84
CA HIS A 28 -41.78 -18.37 -23.86
C HIS A 28 -40.38 -19.03 -23.95
N VAL A 29 -39.48 -18.51 -24.79
CA VAL A 29 -38.12 -19.04 -24.95
C VAL A 29 -37.20 -18.52 -23.85
N GLU A 30 -36.87 -19.36 -22.86
CA GLU A 30 -36.00 -18.99 -21.71
C GLU A 30 -34.62 -18.46 -22.12
N ARG A 31 -34.05 -18.97 -23.23
CA ARG A 31 -32.73 -18.54 -23.72
C ARG A 31 -32.74 -17.11 -24.28
N CYS A 32 -33.90 -16.57 -24.65
CA CYS A 32 -34.07 -15.25 -25.25
C CYS A 32 -35.05 -14.38 -24.44
N PRO A 33 -34.70 -14.00 -23.18
CA PRO A 33 -35.59 -13.24 -22.31
C PRO A 33 -35.86 -11.81 -22.79
N TYR A 34 -35.16 -11.34 -23.84
CA TYR A 34 -35.34 -10.00 -24.40
C TYR A 34 -35.90 -10.03 -25.81
N ILE A 35 -37.01 -9.33 -26.02
CA ILE A 35 -37.76 -9.30 -27.28
C ILE A 35 -37.60 -7.93 -27.95
N ILE A 36 -37.20 -7.94 -29.22
CA ILE A 36 -36.95 -6.74 -30.01
C ILE A 36 -38.11 -6.50 -30.98
N ARG A 37 -38.71 -5.30 -30.89
CA ARG A 37 -39.54 -4.71 -31.95
C ARG A 37 -38.78 -3.55 -32.58
N THR A 38 -39.05 -3.25 -33.84
CA THR A 38 -38.35 -2.17 -34.54
C THR A 38 -39.30 -1.18 -35.19
N ALA A 39 -38.84 0.04 -35.41
CA ALA A 39 -39.50 1.03 -36.25
C ALA A 39 -38.45 1.90 -36.95
N VAL A 40 -38.81 2.57 -38.04
CA VAL A 40 -37.94 3.56 -38.68
C VAL A 40 -38.70 4.87 -38.77
N HIS A 41 -38.13 5.92 -38.18
CA HIS A 41 -38.72 7.26 -38.16
C HIS A 41 -37.76 8.28 -38.73
N ASN A 42 -38.31 9.35 -39.31
CA ASN A 42 -37.54 10.54 -39.63
C ASN A 42 -37.60 11.50 -38.44
N ILE A 43 -36.53 11.55 -37.63
CA ILE A 43 -36.45 12.35 -36.40
C ILE A 43 -35.41 13.44 -36.62
N SER A 44 -35.80 14.71 -36.44
CA SER A 44 -34.94 15.88 -36.64
C SER A 44 -34.19 15.86 -38.00
N GLY A 45 -34.91 15.43 -39.05
CA GLY A 45 -34.40 15.31 -40.43
C GLY A 45 -33.44 14.13 -40.67
N GLN A 46 -33.39 13.16 -39.76
CA GLN A 46 -32.52 11.97 -39.84
C GLN A 46 -33.38 10.70 -39.90
N ARG A 47 -33.06 9.78 -40.79
CA ARG A 47 -33.65 8.44 -40.79
C ARG A 47 -33.04 7.64 -39.63
N ILE A 48 -33.83 7.30 -38.62
CA ILE A 48 -33.42 6.60 -37.40
C ILE A 48 -34.16 5.27 -37.29
N LEU A 49 -33.42 4.18 -37.13
CA LEU A 49 -33.94 2.88 -36.68
C LEU A 49 -34.12 2.93 -35.17
N VAL A 50 -35.31 2.64 -34.68
CA VAL A 50 -35.61 2.54 -33.26
C VAL A 50 -35.80 1.06 -32.93
N LEU A 51 -35.03 0.56 -31.97
CA LEU A 51 -35.18 -0.79 -31.41
C LEU A 51 -35.79 -0.66 -30.02
N TYR A 52 -36.95 -1.27 -29.83
CA TYR A 52 -37.65 -1.38 -28.56
C TYR A 52 -37.35 -2.75 -27.97
N ILE A 53 -36.64 -2.78 -26.85
CA ILE A 53 -36.22 -4.01 -26.17
C ILE A 53 -37.08 -4.21 -24.93
N TYR A 54 -37.88 -5.27 -24.96
CA TYR A 54 -38.78 -5.68 -23.89
C TYR A 54 -38.22 -6.89 -23.16
N GLN A 55 -38.64 -7.09 -21.91
CA GLN A 55 -38.38 -8.31 -21.16
C GLN A 55 -39.62 -9.21 -21.28
N SER A 56 -39.45 -10.47 -21.66
CA SER A 56 -40.56 -11.39 -21.90
C SER A 56 -41.47 -11.54 -20.68
N GLU A 57 -40.89 -11.68 -19.49
CA GLU A 57 -41.58 -11.73 -18.19
C GLU A 57 -42.52 -10.52 -17.99
N ASN A 58 -42.07 -9.32 -18.37
CA ASN A 58 -42.88 -8.11 -18.22
C ASN A 58 -44.05 -8.09 -19.21
N ILE A 59 -43.84 -8.56 -20.45
CA ILE A 59 -44.91 -8.68 -21.44
C ILE A 59 -45.97 -9.67 -20.94
N LEU A 60 -45.54 -10.84 -20.45
CA LEU A 60 -46.43 -11.88 -19.93
C LEU A 60 -47.19 -11.43 -18.66
N ALA A 61 -46.59 -10.53 -17.87
CA ALA A 61 -47.23 -9.88 -16.73
C ALA A 61 -48.14 -8.68 -17.12
N GLY A 62 -48.36 -8.41 -18.42
CA GLY A 62 -49.23 -7.34 -18.92
C GLY A 62 -48.58 -5.96 -19.04
N SER A 63 -47.27 -5.83 -18.82
CA SER A 63 -46.52 -4.58 -18.96
C SER A 63 -45.87 -4.45 -20.34
N ILE A 64 -46.42 -3.55 -21.16
CA ILE A 64 -45.96 -3.30 -22.54
C ILE A 64 -44.96 -2.12 -22.58
N LYS A 65 -44.15 -1.95 -21.52
CA LYS A 65 -43.12 -0.91 -21.48
C LYS A 65 -41.75 -1.48 -21.88
N PRO A 66 -41.05 -0.89 -22.87
CA PRO A 66 -39.72 -1.34 -23.21
C PRO A 66 -38.75 -1.03 -22.05
N ARG A 67 -37.82 -1.94 -21.78
CA ARG A 67 -36.74 -1.75 -20.81
C ARG A 67 -35.62 -0.86 -21.36
N TRP A 68 -35.35 -0.99 -22.65
CA TRP A 68 -34.44 -0.11 -23.38
C TRP A 68 -35.01 0.29 -24.73
N VAL A 69 -34.65 1.49 -25.17
CA VAL A 69 -34.94 1.99 -26.51
C VAL A 69 -33.63 2.46 -27.14
N VAL A 70 -33.21 1.78 -28.19
CA VAL A 70 -31.99 2.13 -28.94
C VAL A 70 -32.39 2.93 -30.17
N PHE A 71 -31.91 4.16 -30.25
CA PHE A 71 -32.02 5.01 -31.43
C PHE A 71 -30.73 4.88 -32.23
N GLN A 72 -30.83 4.28 -33.41
CA GLN A 72 -29.71 4.02 -34.32
C GLN A 72 -29.82 4.91 -35.56
N GLY A 73 -28.89 5.85 -35.71
CA GLY A 73 -28.65 6.59 -36.94
C GLY A 73 -27.51 5.98 -37.77
N ARG A 74 -27.12 6.65 -38.85
CA ARG A 74 -25.98 6.21 -39.68
C ARG A 74 -24.62 6.50 -39.04
N ASP A 75 -24.50 7.66 -38.37
CA ASP A 75 -23.24 8.16 -37.80
C ASP A 75 -23.25 8.25 -36.27
N ASP A 76 -24.39 8.00 -35.64
CA ASP A 76 -24.59 8.14 -34.21
C ASP A 76 -25.64 7.15 -33.69
N PHE A 77 -25.58 6.83 -32.41
CA PHE A 77 -26.59 6.05 -31.70
C PHE A 77 -26.72 6.54 -30.25
N ALA A 78 -27.90 6.37 -29.67
CA ALA A 78 -28.18 6.69 -28.27
C ALA A 78 -29.19 5.69 -27.71
N THR A 79 -29.01 5.30 -26.46
CA THR A 79 -29.92 4.37 -25.80
C THR A 79 -30.61 5.08 -24.63
N LEU A 80 -31.93 4.94 -24.55
CA LEU A 80 -32.70 5.32 -23.39
C LEU A 80 -32.99 4.06 -22.55
N SER A 81 -32.55 4.04 -21.30
CA SER A 81 -32.93 3.01 -20.33
C SER A 81 -34.13 3.50 -19.53
N LEU A 82 -35.19 2.70 -19.55
CA LEU A 82 -36.44 2.95 -18.84
C LEU A 82 -36.49 2.01 -17.64
N ARG A 83 -36.55 2.58 -16.44
CA ARG A 83 -36.63 1.82 -15.19
C ARG A 83 -38.08 1.64 -14.74
N GLU A 84 -38.31 0.63 -13.91
CA GLU A 84 -39.64 0.32 -13.35
C GLU A 84 -40.23 1.48 -12.55
N ASN A 85 -39.40 2.27 -11.88
CA ASN A 85 -39.79 3.49 -11.15
C ASN A 85 -40.09 4.71 -12.06
N ALA A 86 -40.41 4.49 -13.33
CA ALA A 86 -40.66 5.52 -14.36
C ALA A 86 -39.49 6.50 -14.65
N SER A 87 -38.29 6.27 -14.08
CA SER A 87 -37.12 7.09 -14.41
C SER A 87 -36.49 6.67 -15.74
N ALA A 88 -36.09 7.66 -16.55
CA ALA A 88 -35.52 7.45 -17.87
C ALA A 88 -34.11 8.04 -17.97
N THR A 89 -33.11 7.21 -18.20
CA THR A 89 -31.69 7.63 -18.24
C THR A 89 -31.08 7.36 -19.62
N TRP A 90 -30.36 8.35 -20.16
CA TRP A 90 -29.63 8.17 -21.41
C TRP A 90 -28.29 7.49 -21.15
N GLN A 91 -27.99 6.46 -21.93
CA GLN A 91 -26.70 5.79 -21.93
C GLN A 91 -26.07 5.77 -23.33
N CYS A 92 -24.76 5.58 -23.37
CA CYS A 92 -23.95 5.51 -24.58
C CYS A 92 -23.42 4.09 -24.86
N SER A 93 -23.95 3.09 -24.15
CA SER A 93 -23.54 1.69 -24.30
C SER A 93 -23.99 1.15 -25.67
N PRO A 94 -23.11 0.44 -26.40
CA PRO A 94 -23.53 -0.32 -27.58
C PRO A 94 -24.50 -1.45 -27.19
N PHE A 95 -25.19 -1.98 -28.19
CA PHE A 95 -26.30 -2.93 -28.06
C PHE A 95 -25.87 -4.22 -27.32
N ASP A 96 -24.70 -4.75 -27.65
CA ASP A 96 -24.10 -5.95 -27.06
C ASP A 96 -23.64 -5.78 -25.60
N TYR A 97 -23.75 -4.56 -25.04
CA TYR A 97 -23.37 -4.22 -23.67
C TYR A 97 -24.47 -3.48 -22.89
N LEU A 98 -25.74 -3.59 -23.31
CA LEU A 98 -26.86 -2.84 -22.73
C LEU A 98 -27.11 -3.13 -21.24
N ASN A 99 -26.92 -4.39 -20.82
CA ASN A 99 -27.05 -4.83 -19.43
C ASN A 99 -25.70 -4.78 -18.67
N ARG A 100 -24.67 -4.14 -19.22
CA ARG A 100 -23.28 -4.10 -18.70
C ARG A 100 -22.56 -5.46 -18.68
N VAL A 101 -23.11 -6.45 -19.37
CA VAL A 101 -22.47 -7.75 -19.61
C VAL A 101 -22.23 -7.87 -21.10
N CYS A 102 -21.05 -8.36 -21.49
CA CYS A 102 -20.75 -8.63 -22.90
C CYS A 102 -21.71 -9.69 -23.44
N ARG A 103 -21.95 -9.68 -24.76
CA ARG A 103 -22.82 -10.65 -25.45
C ARG A 103 -24.30 -10.53 -25.08
N PHE A 104 -24.79 -9.32 -24.77
CA PHE A 104 -26.23 -9.09 -24.53
C PHE A 104 -27.10 -9.56 -25.70
N ASP A 105 -26.58 -9.47 -26.91
CA ASP A 105 -27.21 -9.91 -28.15
C ASP A 105 -27.64 -11.38 -28.17
N THR A 106 -26.91 -12.27 -27.48
CA THR A 106 -27.26 -13.70 -27.45
C THR A 106 -28.51 -13.99 -26.62
N LYS A 107 -29.02 -13.00 -25.89
CA LYS A 107 -30.23 -13.09 -25.07
C LYS A 107 -31.44 -12.45 -25.74
N CYS A 108 -31.29 -12.02 -27.00
CA CYS A 108 -32.29 -11.24 -27.71
C CYS A 108 -32.87 -11.99 -28.91
N ALA A 109 -34.15 -11.81 -29.17
CA ALA A 109 -34.80 -12.26 -30.40
C ALA A 109 -35.70 -11.17 -30.99
N PHE A 110 -35.84 -11.11 -32.31
CA PHE A 110 -36.85 -10.26 -32.95
C PHE A 110 -38.22 -10.89 -32.79
N TYR A 111 -39.22 -10.06 -32.51
CA TYR A 111 -40.60 -10.53 -32.37
C TYR A 111 -41.21 -10.98 -33.70
N ARG A 112 -40.90 -10.31 -34.81
CA ARG A 112 -41.35 -10.67 -36.17
C ARG A 112 -40.19 -10.67 -37.16
N GLN A 113 -40.30 -11.49 -38.20
CA GLN A 113 -39.37 -11.47 -39.33
C GLN A 113 -39.30 -10.08 -40.01
N GLN A 114 -40.42 -9.34 -40.03
CA GLN A 114 -40.45 -7.95 -40.51
C GLN A 114 -39.56 -7.00 -39.69
N ASP A 115 -39.45 -7.23 -38.38
CA ASP A 115 -38.59 -6.43 -37.51
C ASP A 115 -37.12 -6.67 -37.81
N GLU A 116 -36.75 -7.94 -37.99
CA GLU A 116 -35.40 -8.33 -38.40
C GLU A 116 -35.07 -7.76 -39.78
N ALA A 117 -35.96 -7.93 -40.76
CA ALA A 117 -35.76 -7.42 -42.12
C ALA A 117 -35.60 -5.89 -42.14
N ARG A 118 -36.36 -5.15 -41.31
CA ARG A 118 -36.25 -3.69 -41.18
C ARG A 118 -34.89 -3.29 -40.63
N ALA A 119 -34.40 -3.97 -39.58
CA ALA A 119 -33.08 -3.72 -39.01
C ALA A 119 -31.94 -4.09 -39.98
N ALA A 120 -32.04 -5.24 -40.65
CA ALA A 120 -31.09 -5.71 -41.67
C ALA A 120 -30.97 -4.72 -42.83
N HIS A 121 -32.12 -4.29 -43.38
CA HIS A 121 -32.17 -3.31 -44.46
C HIS A 121 -31.58 -1.95 -44.04
N PHE A 122 -31.89 -1.49 -42.82
CA PHE A 122 -31.30 -0.24 -42.30
C PHE A 122 -29.77 -0.32 -42.19
N CYS A 123 -29.27 -1.46 -41.69
CA CYS A 123 -27.83 -1.68 -41.50
C CYS A 123 -27.10 -2.11 -42.79
N LYS A 124 -27.83 -2.31 -43.90
CA LYS A 124 -27.31 -2.77 -45.20
C LYS A 124 -26.56 -4.11 -45.12
N CYS A 125 -27.12 -5.11 -44.44
CA CYS A 125 -26.53 -6.44 -44.33
C CYS A 125 -27.53 -7.54 -44.69
N ALA A 126 -27.07 -8.60 -45.36
CA ALA A 126 -27.91 -9.68 -45.87
C ALA A 126 -28.05 -10.90 -44.94
N HIS A 127 -27.30 -10.97 -43.82
CA HIS A 127 -27.18 -12.19 -43.02
C HIS A 127 -27.79 -12.09 -41.61
N SER A 128 -27.25 -11.22 -40.74
CA SER A 128 -27.71 -11.07 -39.34
C SER A 128 -27.90 -9.61 -38.98
N ALA A 129 -29.13 -9.20 -38.71
CA ALA A 129 -29.47 -7.81 -38.39
C ALA A 129 -28.78 -7.34 -37.09
N ILE A 130 -28.74 -8.20 -36.07
CA ILE A 130 -28.09 -7.92 -34.79
C ILE A 130 -26.57 -7.76 -34.98
N SER A 131 -25.92 -8.68 -35.70
CA SER A 131 -24.48 -8.60 -35.97
C SER A 131 -24.12 -7.32 -36.74
N ALA A 132 -24.94 -6.95 -37.72
CA ALA A 132 -24.76 -5.73 -38.49
C ALA A 132 -24.91 -4.45 -37.64
N LEU A 133 -25.92 -4.43 -36.75
CA LEU A 133 -26.13 -3.35 -35.79
C LEU A 133 -24.91 -3.19 -34.87
N ILE A 134 -24.42 -4.29 -34.30
CA ILE A 134 -23.26 -4.32 -33.42
C ILE A 134 -22.03 -3.77 -34.16
N CYS A 135 -21.75 -4.25 -35.37
CA CYS A 135 -20.64 -3.76 -36.18
C CYS A 135 -20.73 -2.24 -36.42
N LEU A 136 -21.91 -1.74 -36.79
CA LEU A 136 -22.15 -0.31 -37.02
C LEU A 136 -21.90 0.51 -35.74
N GLN A 137 -22.44 0.08 -34.60
CA GLN A 137 -22.27 0.77 -33.32
C GLN A 137 -20.83 0.76 -32.82
N TRP A 138 -20.08 -0.34 -33.02
CA TRP A 138 -18.66 -0.40 -32.70
C TRP A 138 -17.82 0.54 -33.57
N LEU A 139 -18.11 0.65 -34.88
CA LEU A 139 -17.46 1.62 -35.77
C LEU A 139 -17.71 3.06 -35.31
N ILE A 140 -18.96 3.40 -34.96
CA ILE A 140 -19.32 4.72 -34.41
C ILE A 140 -18.60 4.97 -33.08
N SER A 141 -18.60 4.00 -32.17
CA SER A 141 -17.96 4.09 -30.85
C SER A 141 -16.45 4.29 -30.96
N ARG A 142 -15.78 3.53 -31.83
CA ARG A 142 -14.34 3.67 -32.11
C ARG A 142 -14.00 5.04 -32.68
N ARG A 143 -14.80 5.55 -33.63
CA ARG A 143 -14.64 6.91 -34.19
C ARG A 143 -14.75 7.98 -33.10
N LYS A 144 -15.81 7.94 -32.29
CA LYS A 144 -16.01 8.90 -31.19
C LYS A 144 -14.90 8.80 -30.13
N ALA A 145 -14.42 7.59 -29.82
CA ALA A 145 -13.31 7.39 -28.89
C ALA A 145 -12.02 8.00 -29.45
N LEU A 146 -11.75 7.81 -30.74
CA LEU A 146 -10.61 8.41 -31.43
C LEU A 146 -10.69 9.94 -31.45
N GLU A 147 -11.86 10.53 -31.72
CA GLU A 147 -12.06 11.98 -31.65
C GLU A 147 -11.82 12.55 -30.25
N ARG A 148 -12.36 11.90 -29.20
CA ARG A 148 -12.11 12.29 -27.80
C ARG A 148 -10.62 12.21 -27.47
N LYS A 149 -9.96 11.13 -27.89
CA LYS A 149 -8.52 10.92 -27.73
C LYS A 149 -7.71 12.03 -28.43
N ARG A 150 -8.02 12.32 -29.70
CA ARG A 150 -7.40 13.39 -30.49
C ARG A 150 -7.63 14.77 -29.88
N LYS A 151 -8.82 15.07 -29.34
CA LYS A 151 -9.11 16.32 -28.62
C LYS A 151 -8.19 16.47 -27.40
N LYS A 152 -8.05 15.43 -26.58
CA LYS A 152 -7.12 15.43 -25.43
C LYS A 152 -5.66 15.61 -25.89
N GLN A 153 -5.24 14.91 -26.94
CA GLN A 153 -3.88 14.99 -27.47
C GLN A 153 -3.54 16.37 -28.06
N ARG A 154 -4.49 17.05 -28.71
CA ARG A 154 -4.29 18.43 -29.16
C ARG A 154 -4.03 19.40 -28.01
N ALA A 155 -4.74 19.24 -26.89
CA ALA A 155 -4.48 20.02 -25.68
C ALA A 155 -3.06 19.77 -25.13
N ILE A 156 -2.59 18.51 -25.18
CA ILE A 156 -1.21 18.17 -24.82
C ILE A 156 -0.21 18.85 -25.76
N ILE A 157 -0.42 18.76 -27.09
CA ILE A 157 0.46 19.40 -28.08
C ILE A 157 0.57 20.91 -27.82
N GLU A 158 -0.56 21.57 -27.58
CA GLU A 158 -0.57 23.01 -27.29
C GLU A 158 0.20 23.34 -26.01
N ARG A 159 0.03 22.53 -24.94
CA ARG A 159 0.80 22.66 -23.70
C ARG A 159 2.31 22.50 -23.92
N MET A 160 2.71 21.58 -24.80
CA MET A 160 4.12 21.27 -25.06
C MET A 160 4.85 22.28 -25.95
N LYS A 161 4.14 23.16 -26.68
CA LYS A 161 4.74 24.18 -27.57
C LYS A 161 5.68 25.14 -26.84
N TYR A 162 5.35 25.49 -25.60
CA TYR A 162 6.08 26.51 -24.82
C TYR A 162 7.10 25.90 -23.85
N VAL A 163 7.42 24.60 -23.99
CA VAL A 163 8.42 23.96 -23.16
C VAL A 163 9.81 24.41 -23.61
N PRO A 164 10.62 25.02 -22.73
CA PRO A 164 11.96 25.46 -23.08
C PRO A 164 12.87 24.28 -23.44
N VAL A 165 13.94 24.55 -24.18
CA VAL A 165 14.99 23.55 -24.44
C VAL A 165 15.72 23.17 -23.14
N LEU A 166 16.23 21.94 -23.06
CA LEU A 166 17.05 21.51 -21.93
C LEU A 166 18.35 22.35 -21.85
N PRO A 167 18.93 22.53 -20.65
CA PRO A 167 20.20 23.24 -20.49
C PRO A 167 21.29 22.67 -21.41
N ARG A 168 22.04 23.54 -22.09
CA ARG A 168 23.08 23.13 -23.07
C ARG A 168 24.14 22.21 -22.46
N ASP A 169 24.54 22.47 -21.21
CA ASP A 169 25.54 21.67 -20.49
C ASP A 169 24.95 20.46 -19.76
N LEU A 170 23.67 20.11 -19.94
CA LEU A 170 23.06 18.98 -19.23
C LEU A 170 23.83 17.67 -19.43
N LYS A 171 24.25 17.35 -20.65
CA LYS A 171 25.06 16.14 -20.93
C LYS A 171 26.43 16.19 -20.25
N GLY A 172 27.06 17.37 -20.19
CA GLY A 172 28.33 17.58 -19.51
C GLY A 172 28.19 17.43 -17.99
N PHE A 173 27.13 18.00 -17.43
CA PHE A 173 26.75 17.81 -16.03
C PHE A 173 26.50 16.33 -15.69
N ILE A 174 25.71 15.63 -16.52
CA ILE A 174 25.46 14.19 -16.36
C ILE A 174 26.77 13.42 -16.32
N HIS A 175 27.68 13.67 -17.27
CA HIS A 175 28.99 13.00 -17.27
C HIS A 175 29.79 13.34 -16.01
N ARG A 176 29.91 14.62 -15.65
CA ARG A 176 30.85 15.05 -14.61
C ARG A 176 30.36 14.79 -13.18
N GLU A 177 29.07 14.95 -12.91
CA GLU A 177 28.54 14.98 -11.53
C GLU A 177 27.57 13.85 -11.18
N VAL A 178 26.94 13.24 -12.19
CA VAL A 178 25.84 12.28 -11.98
C VAL A 178 26.34 10.86 -12.21
N MET A 179 26.85 10.58 -13.41
CA MET A 179 27.24 9.23 -13.77
C MET A 179 28.44 8.77 -12.91
N PRO A 180 28.44 7.52 -12.45
CA PRO A 180 29.60 6.91 -11.80
C PRO A 180 30.89 7.10 -12.60
N GLN A 181 32.05 6.99 -11.98
CA GLN A 181 33.31 7.14 -12.69
C GLN A 181 34.26 6.02 -12.34
N TYR A 182 35.04 5.59 -13.33
CA TYR A 182 35.90 4.43 -13.25
C TYR A 182 37.34 4.78 -13.63
N ILE A 183 38.25 3.98 -13.08
CA ILE A 183 39.55 3.77 -13.69
C ILE A 183 39.61 2.33 -14.18
N PHE A 184 39.78 2.17 -15.47
CA PHE A 184 40.02 0.88 -16.11
C PHE A 184 41.51 0.62 -16.19
N TYR A 185 41.96 -0.57 -15.79
CA TYR A 185 43.38 -0.90 -15.71
C TYR A 185 43.62 -2.38 -15.99
N ASP A 186 44.83 -2.70 -16.45
CA ASP A 186 45.26 -4.09 -16.62
C ASP A 186 45.84 -4.64 -15.33
N TYR A 187 45.55 -5.92 -15.06
CA TYR A 187 46.11 -6.58 -13.89
C TYR A 187 47.60 -6.84 -14.10
N GLN A 188 48.46 -6.25 -13.26
CA GLN A 188 49.88 -6.54 -13.19
C GLN A 188 50.30 -6.79 -11.74
N ARG A 189 51.25 -7.71 -11.51
CA ARG A 189 51.78 -8.01 -10.16
C ARG A 189 52.57 -6.84 -9.54
N LYS A 190 53.10 -5.93 -10.37
CA LYS A 190 53.66 -4.62 -9.99
C LYS A 190 52.75 -3.51 -10.55
N ALA A 191 52.87 -2.28 -10.02
CA ALA A 191 51.96 -1.16 -10.28
C ALA A 191 51.50 -1.09 -11.77
N PRO A 192 50.18 -1.04 -12.05
CA PRO A 192 49.68 -1.03 -13.43
C PRO A 192 50.19 0.19 -14.18
N GLY A 193 50.99 -0.03 -15.23
CA GLY A 193 51.56 1.07 -16.04
C GLY A 193 50.49 1.84 -16.83
N HIS A 194 49.48 1.14 -17.35
CA HIS A 194 48.45 1.72 -18.23
C HIS A 194 47.06 1.58 -17.61
N ALA A 195 46.50 2.71 -17.19
CA ALA A 195 45.11 2.81 -16.77
C ALA A 195 44.42 3.99 -17.46
N TYR A 196 43.10 3.93 -17.62
CA TYR A 196 42.30 4.97 -18.25
C TYR A 196 41.23 5.46 -17.29
N CYS A 197 41.17 6.78 -17.07
CA CYS A 197 40.15 7.38 -16.23
C CYS A 197 38.96 7.85 -17.07
N THR A 198 37.76 7.31 -16.80
CA THR A 198 36.53 7.69 -17.53
C THR A 198 36.08 9.12 -17.21
N ALA A 199 36.47 9.67 -16.05
CA ALA A 199 36.05 11.01 -15.63
C ALA A 199 36.73 12.09 -16.48
N CYS A 200 38.07 12.09 -16.52
CA CYS A 200 38.83 13.05 -17.30
C CYS A 200 39.14 12.57 -18.73
N ARG A 201 38.87 11.30 -19.05
CA ARG A 201 39.09 10.69 -20.38
C ARG A 201 40.53 10.70 -20.84
N HIS A 202 41.44 10.34 -19.95
CA HIS A 202 42.87 10.31 -20.23
C HIS A 202 43.49 9.07 -19.62
N GLU A 203 44.60 8.64 -20.21
CA GLU A 203 45.50 7.68 -19.57
C GLU A 203 46.09 8.27 -18.30
N VAL A 204 46.24 7.41 -17.30
CA VAL A 204 46.74 7.74 -15.97
C VAL A 204 47.58 6.58 -15.45
N SER A 205 48.64 6.90 -14.73
CA SER A 205 49.41 5.91 -13.97
C SER A 205 48.82 5.78 -12.57
N ILE A 206 48.55 4.55 -12.12
CA ILE A 206 47.97 4.29 -10.80
C ILE A 206 48.87 3.40 -9.96
N ALA A 207 48.83 3.59 -8.64
CA ALA A 207 49.37 2.60 -7.72
C ALA A 207 48.56 1.29 -7.80
N ALA A 208 49.09 0.21 -7.21
CA ALA A 208 48.37 -1.05 -7.13
C ALA A 208 46.97 -0.86 -6.50
N ALA A 209 45.93 -1.21 -7.26
CA ALA A 209 44.54 -1.05 -6.84
C ALA A 209 43.80 -2.39 -6.93
N LYS A 210 42.90 -2.64 -5.97
CA LYS A 210 42.04 -3.83 -5.94
C LYS A 210 40.76 -3.57 -6.75
N HIS A 211 40.31 -4.56 -7.51
CA HIS A 211 39.06 -4.48 -8.26
C HIS A 211 37.87 -4.14 -7.36
N ASN A 212 36.97 -3.27 -7.82
CA ASN A 212 35.78 -2.76 -7.12
C ASN A 212 36.07 -1.94 -5.85
N THR A 213 37.28 -1.44 -5.67
CA THR A 213 37.58 -0.48 -4.60
C THR A 213 37.38 0.96 -5.06
N SER A 214 37.00 1.83 -4.13
CA SER A 214 36.93 3.28 -4.37
C SER A 214 38.30 3.92 -4.26
N GLY A 215 38.52 5.00 -4.99
CA GLY A 215 39.72 5.84 -4.86
C GLY A 215 39.56 7.18 -5.55
N LEU A 216 40.68 7.90 -5.68
CA LEU A 216 40.73 9.17 -6.39
C LEU A 216 41.56 9.01 -7.66
N CYS A 217 41.13 9.65 -8.74
CA CYS A 217 41.95 9.73 -9.94
C CYS A 217 43.22 10.55 -9.67
N PRO A 218 44.42 10.07 -10.02
CA PRO A 218 45.67 10.79 -9.77
C PRO A 218 45.75 12.12 -10.52
N ARG A 219 45.11 12.21 -11.69
CA ARG A 219 45.07 13.40 -12.54
C ARG A 219 43.97 14.39 -12.14
N CYS A 220 42.70 13.99 -12.23
CA CYS A 220 41.58 14.91 -12.02
C CYS A 220 41.02 14.92 -10.59
N LYS A 221 41.57 14.08 -9.70
CA LYS A 221 41.17 13.95 -8.28
C LYS A 221 39.69 13.58 -8.05
N LYS A 222 38.93 13.26 -9.10
CA LYS A 222 37.54 12.79 -8.97
C LYS A 222 37.52 11.44 -8.25
N LYS A 223 36.51 11.24 -7.39
CA LYS A 223 36.20 9.92 -6.80
C LYS A 223 35.80 8.94 -7.91
N ILE A 224 36.40 7.76 -7.90
CA ILE A 224 36.23 6.73 -8.92
C ILE A 224 36.17 5.34 -8.27
N THR A 225 35.75 4.35 -9.06
CA THR A 225 35.85 2.92 -8.72
C THR A 225 36.85 2.24 -9.65
N PHE A 226 37.82 1.51 -9.10
CA PHE A 226 38.81 0.78 -9.88
C PHE A 226 38.21 -0.51 -10.48
N LYS A 227 38.35 -0.68 -11.79
CA LYS A 227 37.78 -1.79 -12.56
C LYS A 227 38.86 -2.44 -13.44
N CYS A 228 39.40 -3.59 -13.00
CA CYS A 228 40.32 -4.37 -13.81
C CYS A 228 39.66 -4.84 -15.12
N ARG A 229 40.31 -4.62 -16.27
CA ARG A 229 39.76 -4.94 -17.61
C ARG A 229 39.39 -6.42 -17.75
N GLY A 230 40.25 -7.32 -17.27
CA GLY A 230 40.00 -8.77 -17.29
C GLY A 230 38.95 -9.28 -16.30
N ARG A 231 38.46 -8.44 -15.38
CA ARG A 231 37.47 -8.84 -14.35
C ARG A 231 36.16 -8.05 -14.37
N ARG A 232 36.12 -6.90 -15.07
CA ARG A 232 34.99 -5.95 -14.98
C ARG A 232 33.69 -6.46 -15.59
N GLY A 233 33.75 -7.41 -16.54
CA GLY A 233 32.59 -7.81 -17.34
C GLY A 233 31.92 -6.60 -18.02
N ARG A 234 30.60 -6.68 -18.21
CA ARG A 234 29.80 -5.54 -18.66
C ARG A 234 29.49 -4.61 -17.48
N VAL A 235 29.84 -3.34 -17.61
CA VAL A 235 29.43 -2.28 -16.67
C VAL A 235 28.23 -1.56 -17.28
N PHE A 236 27.09 -1.59 -16.59
CA PHE A 236 25.85 -0.95 -17.02
C PHE A 236 25.37 0.00 -15.93
N ASP A 237 25.42 1.29 -16.24
CA ASP A 237 25.00 2.37 -15.36
C ASP A 237 23.71 3.00 -15.88
N ARG A 238 22.84 3.37 -14.95
CA ARG A 238 21.62 4.11 -15.23
C ARG A 238 21.39 5.14 -14.13
N GLU A 239 21.05 6.36 -14.51
CA GLU A 239 20.81 7.45 -13.57
C GLU A 239 19.64 8.32 -14.00
N THR A 240 19.00 8.94 -13.03
CA THR A 240 17.92 9.92 -13.24
C THR A 240 18.41 11.32 -12.93
N VAL A 241 18.08 12.28 -13.79
CA VAL A 241 18.34 13.71 -13.58
C VAL A 241 17.06 14.49 -13.64
N GLN A 242 16.89 15.39 -12.68
CA GLN A 242 15.78 16.30 -12.55
C GLN A 242 16.22 17.70 -13.01
N VAL A 243 15.46 18.33 -13.91
CA VAL A 243 15.73 19.69 -14.37
C VAL A 243 14.50 20.55 -14.13
N LEU A 244 14.62 21.57 -13.28
CA LEU A 244 13.59 22.58 -13.08
C LEU A 244 13.79 23.74 -14.07
N GLN A 245 12.71 24.21 -14.70
CA GLN A 245 12.70 25.35 -15.63
C GLN A 245 11.45 26.21 -15.42
N LYS A 246 11.45 27.46 -15.91
CA LYS A 246 10.22 28.27 -15.97
C LYS A 246 9.35 27.78 -17.12
N ALA A 247 8.07 27.62 -16.86
CA ALA A 247 7.03 27.44 -17.87
C ALA A 247 6.22 28.73 -18.06
N LYS A 248 5.21 28.68 -18.93
CA LYS A 248 4.31 29.80 -19.17
C LYS A 248 3.53 30.14 -17.88
N ASN A 249 3.06 31.39 -17.75
CA ASN A 249 2.21 31.83 -16.64
C ASN A 249 2.81 31.69 -15.24
N GLY A 250 4.15 31.73 -15.10
CA GLY A 250 4.81 31.65 -13.80
C GLY A 250 4.89 30.25 -13.19
N GLU A 251 4.46 29.22 -13.91
CA GLU A 251 4.56 27.82 -13.47
C GLU A 251 6.01 27.31 -13.51
N LEU A 252 6.32 26.35 -12.64
CA LEU A 252 7.57 25.59 -12.74
C LEU A 252 7.34 24.34 -13.60
N LEU A 253 8.37 23.94 -14.34
CA LEU A 253 8.40 22.69 -15.09
C LEU A 253 9.53 21.83 -14.55
N LEU A 254 9.19 20.69 -13.95
CA LEU A 254 10.14 19.64 -13.63
C LEU A 254 10.23 18.67 -14.81
N ARG A 255 11.43 18.42 -15.31
CA ARG A 255 11.71 17.47 -16.38
C ARG A 255 12.52 16.33 -15.81
N ILE A 256 12.05 15.11 -16.05
CA ILE A 256 12.74 13.88 -15.66
C ILE A 256 13.51 13.39 -16.87
N VAL A 257 14.83 13.32 -16.74
CA VAL A 257 15.76 12.89 -17.79
C VAL A 257 16.42 11.60 -17.32
N LYS A 258 16.47 10.60 -18.20
CA LYS A 258 17.10 9.31 -17.93
C LYS A 258 18.41 9.22 -18.70
N ALA A 259 19.44 8.72 -18.04
CA ALA A 259 20.75 8.49 -18.61
C ALA A 259 21.13 7.02 -18.48
N TYR A 260 21.64 6.43 -19.56
CA TYR A 260 22.21 5.10 -19.59
C TYR A 260 23.63 5.16 -20.12
N ARG A 261 24.52 4.36 -19.54
CA ARG A 261 25.89 4.22 -20.03
C ARG A 261 26.36 2.78 -19.89
N THR A 262 26.93 2.23 -20.96
CA THR A 262 27.47 0.86 -20.96
C THR A 262 28.93 0.85 -21.36
N PHE A 263 29.73 0.08 -20.63
CA PHE A 263 31.09 -0.31 -20.99
C PHE A 263 31.14 -1.84 -21.10
N THR A 264 31.74 -2.35 -22.16
CA THR A 264 31.92 -3.79 -22.41
C THR A 264 33.42 -4.10 -22.43
N ASP A 265 34.05 -3.80 -23.55
CA ASP A 265 35.41 -4.12 -23.94
C ASP A 265 36.26 -2.85 -24.13
N ALA A 266 35.64 -1.71 -24.45
CA ALA A 266 36.30 -0.42 -24.54
C ALA A 266 36.35 0.36 -23.20
N ASP A 267 37.33 1.23 -23.08
CA ASP A 267 37.46 2.16 -21.94
C ASP A 267 36.57 3.42 -22.09
N THR A 268 36.06 3.64 -23.30
CA THR A 268 34.98 4.59 -23.61
C THR A 268 33.65 3.86 -23.68
N PRO A 269 32.52 4.54 -23.37
CA PRO A 269 31.22 3.90 -23.38
C PRO A 269 30.80 3.53 -24.80
N VAL A 270 30.44 2.26 -25.01
CA VAL A 270 29.91 1.74 -26.30
C VAL A 270 28.46 2.18 -26.52
N TYR A 271 27.74 2.47 -25.43
CA TYR A 271 26.39 3.02 -25.48
C TYR A 271 26.27 4.14 -24.45
N PHE A 272 25.82 5.31 -24.89
CA PHE A 272 25.48 6.42 -24.03
C PHE A 272 24.21 7.10 -24.54
N SER A 273 23.14 7.01 -23.76
CA SER A 273 21.84 7.58 -24.12
C SER A 273 21.35 8.50 -23.01
N VAL A 274 20.88 9.67 -23.39
CA VAL A 274 20.26 10.65 -22.51
C VAL A 274 18.98 11.09 -23.19
N TYR A 275 17.84 10.84 -22.56
CA TYR A 275 16.53 11.20 -23.10
C TYR A 275 15.60 11.69 -22.01
N GLU A 276 14.64 12.51 -22.42
CA GLU A 276 13.59 12.98 -21.54
C GLU A 276 12.50 11.91 -21.38
N ASN A 277 12.17 11.58 -20.15
CA ASN A 277 11.21 10.56 -19.77
C ASN A 277 9.85 11.15 -19.37
N ALA A 278 9.84 12.25 -18.59
CA ALA A 278 8.61 12.87 -18.10
C ALA A 278 8.73 14.39 -17.91
N ARG A 279 7.57 15.05 -17.85
CA ARG A 279 7.37 16.50 -17.66
C ARG A 279 6.24 16.72 -16.66
N HIS A 280 6.54 17.36 -15.54
CA HIS A 280 5.56 17.70 -14.52
C HIS A 280 5.49 19.23 -14.40
N PHE A 281 4.33 19.79 -14.75
CA PHE A 281 4.07 21.22 -14.57
C PHE A 281 3.56 21.43 -13.14
N ILE A 282 4.16 22.37 -12.43
CA ILE A 282 3.93 22.66 -11.02
C ILE A 282 3.42 24.09 -10.93
N SER A 283 2.24 24.26 -10.37
CA SER A 283 1.55 25.55 -10.24
C SER A 283 1.18 25.75 -8.78
N LEU A 284 1.40 26.95 -8.24
CA LEU A 284 0.95 27.30 -6.90
C LEU A 284 -0.54 27.67 -6.95
N CYS A 285 -1.35 26.99 -6.16
CA CYS A 285 -2.76 27.29 -5.98
C CYS A 285 -2.95 28.42 -4.96
N SER A 286 -4.10 29.08 -5.00
CA SER A 286 -4.45 30.17 -4.09
C SER A 286 -4.58 29.75 -2.62
N ASP A 287 -4.78 28.46 -2.37
CA ASP A 287 -4.86 27.84 -1.04
C ASP A 287 -3.47 27.51 -0.44
N GLY A 288 -2.38 27.85 -1.12
CA GLY A 288 -1.02 27.55 -0.67
C GLY A 288 -0.56 26.13 -0.97
N HIS A 289 -1.35 25.32 -1.67
CA HIS A 289 -0.91 24.01 -2.15
C HIS A 289 -0.34 24.07 -3.56
N CYS A 290 0.50 23.11 -3.91
CA CYS A 290 1.02 22.97 -5.27
C CYS A 290 0.18 21.96 -6.04
N SER A 291 -0.33 22.37 -7.20
CA SER A 291 -0.94 21.47 -8.18
C SER A 291 0.12 20.96 -9.14
N THR A 292 0.09 19.66 -9.44
CA THR A 292 0.99 19.03 -10.41
C THR A 292 0.19 18.45 -11.57
N SER A 293 0.56 18.84 -12.79
CA SER A 293 0.05 18.26 -14.04
C SER A 293 1.14 17.39 -14.70
N PRO A 294 1.15 16.08 -14.45
CA PRO A 294 2.17 15.18 -14.96
C PRO A 294 1.90 14.71 -16.40
N TYR A 295 2.97 14.56 -17.16
CA TYR A 295 2.99 13.96 -18.49
C TYR A 295 4.23 13.08 -18.63
N TYR A 296 4.11 11.97 -19.34
CA TYR A 296 5.24 11.11 -19.66
C TYR A 296 5.34 10.84 -21.16
N LEU A 297 6.56 10.60 -21.61
CA LEU A 297 6.83 10.21 -22.98
C LEU A 297 6.55 8.71 -23.15
N ALA A 298 5.84 8.31 -24.19
CA ALA A 298 5.59 6.91 -24.52
C ALA A 298 5.63 6.70 -26.04
N PRO A 299 5.84 5.46 -26.52
CA PRO A 299 5.68 5.16 -27.94
C PRO A 299 4.32 5.63 -28.46
N ALA A 300 4.34 6.35 -29.58
CA ALA A 300 3.14 6.76 -30.30
C ALA A 300 2.71 5.64 -31.24
N TYR A 301 1.44 5.25 -31.19
CA TYR A 301 0.85 4.29 -32.13
C TYR A 301 0.21 5.03 -33.32
N LYS A 302 -0.22 4.30 -34.35
CA LYS A 302 -0.82 4.83 -35.59
C LYS A 302 -1.90 5.91 -35.38
N ASP A 303 -2.69 5.80 -34.32
CA ASP A 303 -3.81 6.70 -34.01
C ASP A 303 -3.46 7.84 -33.04
N ASP A 304 -2.19 7.97 -32.62
CA ASP A 304 -1.73 9.02 -31.71
C ASP A 304 -1.25 10.26 -32.47
N LEU A 305 -1.69 11.44 -32.03
CA LEU A 305 -1.17 12.73 -32.53
C LEU A 305 0.13 13.16 -31.83
N THR A 306 0.48 12.53 -30.70
CA THR A 306 1.65 12.89 -29.89
C THR A 306 2.12 11.69 -29.06
N PRO A 307 3.45 11.53 -28.85
CA PRO A 307 3.99 10.52 -27.95
C PRO A 307 3.77 10.86 -26.46
N TRP A 308 3.41 12.10 -26.14
CA TRP A 308 3.15 12.52 -24.76
C TRP A 308 1.79 12.02 -24.26
N LYS A 309 1.79 11.39 -23.09
CA LYS A 309 0.59 10.93 -22.39
C LYS A 309 0.39 11.75 -21.11
N CYS A 310 -0.86 12.02 -20.78
CA CYS A 310 -1.22 12.67 -19.52
C CYS A 310 -1.19 11.65 -18.37
N GLY A 311 -0.77 12.09 -17.19
CA GLY A 311 -0.65 11.27 -15.99
C GLY A 311 0.80 10.98 -15.61
N TYR A 312 0.98 10.27 -14.49
CA TYR A 312 2.26 9.67 -14.13
C TYR A 312 2.51 8.43 -14.97
N ARG A 313 3.79 8.08 -15.15
CA ARG A 313 4.16 6.87 -15.86
C ARG A 313 3.75 5.64 -15.02
N PRO A 314 3.12 4.61 -15.61
CA PRO A 314 2.70 3.44 -14.86
C PRO A 314 3.88 2.67 -14.23
N HIS A 315 3.71 2.23 -12.99
CA HIS A 315 4.56 1.22 -12.36
C HIS A 315 3.90 -0.15 -12.56
N PHE A 316 4.58 -1.07 -13.26
CA PHE A 316 4.00 -2.37 -13.61
C PHE A 316 3.85 -3.33 -12.42
N PHE A 317 4.76 -3.25 -11.44
CA PHE A 317 4.72 -4.07 -10.21
C PHE A 317 5.16 -3.21 -9.02
N SER A 318 4.42 -3.23 -7.92
CA SER A 318 4.76 -2.43 -6.73
C SER A 318 6.00 -2.95 -5.98
N TRP A 319 6.35 -4.22 -6.14
CA TRP A 319 7.48 -4.89 -5.49
C TRP A 319 8.76 -4.98 -6.35
N ARG A 320 8.74 -4.46 -7.59
CA ARG A 320 9.90 -4.48 -8.48
C ARG A 320 10.30 -3.06 -8.87
N ASP A 321 11.58 -2.76 -8.72
CA ASP A 321 12.14 -1.48 -9.14
C ASP A 321 11.81 -1.19 -10.62
N SER A 322 11.23 -0.02 -10.86
CA SER A 322 10.81 0.46 -12.18
C SER A 322 11.57 1.76 -12.46
N PHE A 323 12.82 1.64 -12.90
CA PHE A 323 13.67 2.78 -13.24
C PHE A 323 12.98 3.78 -14.18
N GLU A 324 12.17 3.28 -15.10
CA GLU A 324 11.41 4.12 -16.04
C GLU A 324 10.28 4.92 -15.38
N GLY A 325 9.68 4.42 -14.30
CA GLY A 325 8.61 5.09 -13.55
C GLY A 325 9.10 5.93 -12.37
N ASP A 326 10.29 5.61 -11.83
CA ASP A 326 10.90 6.36 -10.73
C ASP A 326 11.23 7.80 -11.15
N THR A 327 10.85 8.77 -10.33
CA THR A 327 11.08 10.20 -10.56
C THR A 327 12.27 10.73 -9.78
N ALA A 328 12.71 10.04 -8.74
CA ALA A 328 13.83 10.47 -7.90
C ALA A 328 15.13 10.49 -8.72
N GLY A 329 15.93 11.53 -8.52
CA GLY A 329 17.19 11.68 -9.25
C GLY A 329 18.03 12.86 -8.80
N HIS A 330 19.15 13.06 -9.50
CA HIS A 330 20.06 14.16 -9.27
C HIS A 330 19.46 15.47 -9.79
N LEU A 331 19.38 16.50 -8.95
CA LEU A 331 18.88 17.80 -9.36
C LEU A 331 19.95 18.59 -10.12
N TYR A 332 19.62 19.06 -11.32
CA TYR A 332 20.44 20.01 -12.06
C TYR A 332 20.35 21.39 -11.38
N PHE A 333 21.42 21.79 -10.69
CA PHE A 333 21.38 22.97 -9.81
C PHE A 333 21.82 24.29 -10.45
N ARG A 334 22.49 24.26 -11.61
CA ARG A 334 23.19 25.43 -12.15
C ARG A 334 22.30 26.61 -12.55
N ASN A 335 21.01 26.37 -12.77
CA ASN A 335 20.04 27.42 -13.11
C ASN A 335 19.09 27.76 -11.95
N LEU A 336 19.21 27.11 -10.78
CA LEU A 336 18.20 27.23 -9.71
C LEU A 336 18.17 28.62 -9.09
N ALA A 337 19.32 29.25 -8.85
CA ALA A 337 19.39 30.58 -8.24
C ALA A 337 18.65 31.66 -9.05
N GLU A 338 18.73 31.59 -10.39
CA GLU A 338 17.99 32.48 -11.28
C GLU A 338 16.53 32.06 -11.44
N LEU A 339 16.30 30.74 -11.53
CA LEU A 339 14.97 30.15 -11.69
C LEU A 339 14.04 30.51 -10.53
N LEU A 340 14.51 30.33 -9.30
CA LEU A 340 13.70 30.45 -8.09
C LEU A 340 13.62 31.89 -7.57
N ARG A 341 14.36 32.84 -8.18
CA ARG A 341 14.30 34.26 -7.83
C ARG A 341 12.88 34.80 -8.01
N ASN A 342 12.41 35.54 -7.01
CA ASN A 342 11.06 36.11 -6.93
C ASN A 342 9.95 35.05 -6.98
N THR A 343 10.25 33.82 -6.57
CA THR A 343 9.26 32.76 -6.38
C THR A 343 9.17 32.42 -4.89
N PRO A 344 8.08 31.79 -4.42
CA PRO A 344 7.97 31.32 -3.05
C PRO A 344 9.16 30.45 -2.63
N TRP A 345 9.74 29.68 -3.56
CA TRP A 345 10.86 28.76 -3.31
C TRP A 345 12.25 29.39 -3.31
N GLN A 346 12.36 30.72 -3.41
CA GLN A 346 13.66 31.43 -3.50
C GLN A 346 14.63 31.02 -2.39
N TYR A 347 14.12 30.83 -1.17
CA TYR A 347 14.94 30.52 0.00
C TYR A 347 14.88 29.05 0.43
N SER A 348 14.28 28.19 -0.40
CA SER A 348 14.03 26.78 -0.10
C SER A 348 15.28 25.94 0.22
N GLN A 349 16.48 26.40 -0.11
CA GLN A 349 17.74 25.65 0.06
C GLN A 349 17.78 24.31 -0.71
N ILE A 350 16.91 24.12 -1.70
CA ILE A 350 16.80 22.87 -2.46
C ILE A 350 18.13 22.44 -3.10
N GLU A 351 18.94 23.38 -3.60
CA GLU A 351 20.28 23.08 -4.12
C GLU A 351 21.20 22.47 -3.04
N ARG A 352 21.25 23.10 -1.87
CA ARG A 352 22.10 22.66 -0.76
C ARG A 352 21.68 21.29 -0.26
N PHE A 353 20.36 21.05 -0.17
CA PHE A 353 19.81 19.75 0.19
C PHE A 353 20.13 18.67 -0.86
N ALA A 354 19.87 18.95 -2.15
CA ALA A 354 20.11 18.00 -3.26
C ALA A 354 21.56 17.52 -3.33
N ARG A 355 22.53 18.41 -3.05
CA ARG A 355 23.95 18.07 -3.07
C ARG A 355 24.36 17.09 -1.96
N ILE A 356 23.64 17.07 -0.84
CA ILE A 356 23.91 16.16 0.28
C ILE A 356 23.14 14.84 0.12
N ALA A 357 21.86 14.91 -0.26
CA ALA A 357 21.04 13.71 -0.47
C ALA A 357 21.49 12.86 -1.67
N ALA A 358 22.31 13.43 -2.57
CA ALA A 358 22.71 12.90 -3.87
C ALA A 358 21.54 12.75 -4.85
N THR A 359 20.48 12.04 -4.48
CA THR A 359 19.23 11.91 -5.23
C THR A 359 18.05 12.41 -4.40
N MET A 360 17.04 12.97 -5.07
CA MET A 360 15.83 13.46 -4.42
C MET A 360 14.65 13.51 -5.39
N ASP A 361 13.44 13.63 -4.86
CA ASP A 361 12.30 14.08 -5.65
C ASP A 361 12.02 15.57 -5.33
N ALA A 362 12.17 16.43 -6.34
CA ALA A 362 11.95 17.86 -6.21
C ALA A 362 10.50 18.23 -5.89
N ILE A 363 9.48 17.52 -6.40
CA ILE A 363 8.08 17.93 -6.17
C ILE A 363 7.70 17.83 -4.70
N PRO A 364 7.88 16.69 -3.99
CA PRO A 364 7.61 16.61 -2.56
C PRO A 364 8.37 17.66 -1.76
N TYR A 365 9.62 17.95 -2.10
CA TYR A 365 10.41 18.98 -1.44
C TYR A 365 9.81 20.38 -1.61
N LEU A 366 9.48 20.76 -2.84
CA LEU A 366 8.88 22.06 -3.16
C LEU A 366 7.52 22.22 -2.47
N ASN A 367 6.71 21.16 -2.42
CA ASN A 367 5.42 21.15 -1.73
C ASN A 367 5.60 21.30 -0.21
N ALA A 368 6.50 20.51 0.38
CA ALA A 368 6.78 20.56 1.81
C ALA A 368 7.35 21.92 2.24
N TYR A 369 8.17 22.55 1.42
CA TYR A 369 8.71 23.89 1.73
C TYR A 369 7.63 24.97 1.75
N VAL A 370 6.68 24.93 0.82
CA VAL A 370 5.57 25.89 0.82
C VAL A 370 4.70 25.73 2.07
N GLN A 371 4.49 24.50 2.50
CA GLN A 371 3.74 24.21 3.72
C GLN A 371 4.54 24.55 4.98
N TRP A 372 5.85 24.28 4.99
CA TRP A 372 6.72 24.40 6.14
C TRP A 372 8.05 25.10 5.77
N PRO A 373 8.07 26.45 5.77
CA PRO A 373 9.28 27.23 5.49
C PRO A 373 10.44 26.94 6.45
N VAL A 374 10.18 26.32 7.60
CA VAL A 374 11.18 25.85 8.57
C VAL A 374 12.28 24.98 7.95
N ILE A 375 11.98 24.29 6.84
CA ILE A 375 12.95 23.50 6.08
C ILE A 375 14.19 24.33 5.72
N GLU A 376 14.03 25.62 5.39
CA GLU A 376 15.16 26.51 5.13
C GLU A 376 16.13 26.57 6.32
N TYR A 377 15.61 26.78 7.53
CA TYR A 377 16.41 26.86 8.75
C TYR A 377 17.10 25.53 9.04
N LEU A 378 16.39 24.41 8.89
CA LEU A 378 16.94 23.07 9.16
C LEU A 378 18.08 22.71 8.19
N VAL A 379 17.93 23.03 6.90
CA VAL A 379 19.01 22.83 5.90
C VAL A 379 20.20 23.74 6.20
N LYS A 380 19.95 25.01 6.58
CA LYS A 380 21.02 25.93 7.00
C LYS A 380 21.76 25.41 8.23
N ALA A 381 21.02 24.85 9.18
CA ALA A 381 21.53 24.22 10.40
C ALA A 381 22.22 22.86 10.17
N LYS A 382 22.26 22.35 8.92
CA LYS A 382 22.87 21.06 8.52
C LYS A 382 22.16 19.82 9.10
N LEU A 383 20.86 19.91 9.37
CA LEU A 383 20.02 18.80 9.83
C LEU A 383 19.32 18.14 8.64
N PHE A 384 20.09 17.52 7.75
CA PHE A 384 19.61 17.03 6.46
C PHE A 384 18.74 15.77 6.59
N ARG A 385 19.07 14.86 7.50
CA ARG A 385 18.25 13.65 7.72
C ARG A 385 16.88 13.99 8.28
N LEU A 386 16.83 14.98 9.17
CA LEU A 386 15.56 15.51 9.69
C LEU A 386 14.68 16.07 8.57
N VAL A 387 15.27 16.86 7.65
CA VAL A 387 14.55 17.39 6.48
C VAL A 387 14.09 16.27 5.57
N SER A 388 14.91 15.24 5.35
CA SER A 388 14.53 14.07 4.56
C SER A 388 13.30 13.37 5.14
N ASP A 389 13.25 13.17 6.46
CA ASP A 389 12.10 12.56 7.12
C ASP A 389 10.85 13.45 7.09
N ILE A 390 11.01 14.78 7.17
CA ILE A 390 9.89 15.74 7.05
C ILE A 390 9.28 15.70 5.65
N VAL A 391 10.13 15.64 4.61
CA VAL A 391 9.72 15.75 3.20
C VAL A 391 9.24 14.41 2.64
N TYR A 392 9.92 13.32 2.97
CA TYR A 392 9.72 12.01 2.34
C TYR A 392 9.27 10.91 3.31
N GLY A 393 9.26 11.18 4.62
CA GLY A 393 8.98 10.17 5.64
C GLY A 393 7.52 9.74 5.67
N SER A 394 7.31 8.43 5.85
CA SER A 394 5.98 7.80 5.94
C SER A 394 5.27 8.06 7.29
N TYR A 395 5.97 8.63 8.27
CA TYR A 395 5.51 8.75 9.67
C TYR A 395 4.98 10.14 10.00
N HIS A 396 4.05 10.67 9.19
CA HIS A 396 3.46 12.00 9.40
C HIS A 396 2.93 12.24 10.83
N PHE A 397 2.42 11.20 11.51
CA PHE A 397 1.93 11.28 12.89
C PHE A 397 3.03 11.57 13.93
N MET A 398 4.27 11.19 13.66
CA MET A 398 5.41 11.46 14.56
C MET A 398 5.95 12.87 14.37
N ILE A 399 5.87 13.41 13.14
CA ILE A 399 6.44 14.72 12.80
C ILE A 399 5.92 15.78 13.77
N GLY A 400 4.60 15.93 13.93
CA GLY A 400 4.01 16.95 14.81
C GLY A 400 4.28 16.73 16.31
N LYS A 401 4.58 15.49 16.74
CA LYS A 401 4.93 15.20 18.13
C LYS A 401 6.37 15.60 18.45
N THR A 402 7.30 15.32 17.55
CA THR A 402 8.74 15.53 17.77
C THR A 402 9.21 16.91 17.31
N VAL A 403 8.69 17.41 16.19
CA VAL A 403 9.08 18.69 15.57
C VAL A 403 7.87 19.60 15.48
N ASN A 404 8.01 20.85 15.91
CA ASN A 404 7.00 21.88 15.65
C ASN A 404 7.31 22.56 14.31
N CYS A 405 6.70 22.11 13.22
CA CYS A 405 6.91 22.71 11.90
C CYS A 405 6.38 24.15 11.77
N GLU A 406 5.58 24.62 12.73
CA GLU A 406 5.06 26.00 12.81
C GLU A 406 5.91 26.89 13.73
N GLY A 407 6.97 26.34 14.34
CA GLY A 407 7.86 27.07 15.23
C GLY A 407 8.56 28.24 14.54
N LYS A 408 8.70 29.37 15.25
CA LYS A 408 9.31 30.60 14.71
C LYS A 408 10.82 30.67 14.89
N ASN A 409 11.38 29.83 15.77
CA ASN A 409 12.80 29.77 16.04
C ASN A 409 13.25 28.31 16.25
N LEU A 410 14.57 28.07 16.24
CA LEU A 410 15.15 26.73 16.34
C LEU A 410 14.72 25.97 17.59
N GLN A 411 14.55 26.68 18.72
CA GLN A 411 14.16 26.08 19.99
C GLN A 411 12.71 25.61 19.96
N ASP A 412 11.80 26.42 19.41
CA ASP A 412 10.40 26.03 19.25
C ASP A 412 10.28 24.83 18.31
N VAL A 413 11.04 24.86 17.20
CA VAL A 413 10.99 23.83 16.15
C VAL A 413 11.50 22.49 16.67
N LEU A 414 12.69 22.47 17.26
CA LEU A 414 13.34 21.26 17.75
C LEU A 414 12.92 20.88 19.18
N LYS A 415 12.16 21.74 19.87
CA LYS A 415 11.82 21.64 21.29
C LYS A 415 13.05 21.50 22.19
N LEU A 416 14.21 22.01 21.74
CA LEU A 416 15.51 21.89 22.40
C LEU A 416 16.23 23.23 22.39
N ASP A 417 16.95 23.53 23.47
CA ASP A 417 17.78 24.73 23.53
C ASP A 417 18.90 24.71 22.47
N ARG A 418 19.35 25.90 22.06
CA ARG A 418 20.39 26.08 21.03
C ARG A 418 21.74 25.47 21.43
N SER A 419 22.02 25.32 22.72
CA SER A 419 23.24 24.67 23.24
C SER A 419 23.44 23.24 22.71
N TRP A 420 22.37 22.54 22.31
CA TRP A 420 22.43 21.17 21.79
C TRP A 420 22.68 21.09 20.28
N LEU A 421 22.70 22.23 19.57
CA LEU A 421 22.90 22.25 18.12
C LEU A 421 24.22 21.58 17.66
N PRO A 422 25.39 21.74 18.34
CA PRO A 422 26.61 21.05 17.94
C PRO A 422 26.46 19.53 17.94
N LEU A 423 25.80 18.97 18.96
CA LEU A 423 25.51 17.53 19.04
C LEU A 423 24.61 17.11 17.87
N LEU A 424 23.54 17.84 17.61
CA LEU A 424 22.61 17.54 16.52
C LEU A 424 23.28 17.62 15.14
N GLN A 425 24.23 18.55 14.94
CA GLN A 425 24.98 18.66 13.70
C GLN A 425 25.98 17.51 13.50
N GLU A 426 26.57 17.00 14.58
CA GLU A 426 27.49 15.87 14.52
C GLU A 426 26.77 14.54 14.28
N VAL A 427 25.56 14.41 14.83
CA VAL A 427 24.74 13.20 14.74
C VAL A 427 23.89 13.19 13.45
N ASP A 428 23.42 14.37 13.00
CA ASP A 428 22.43 14.58 11.93
C ASP A 428 21.20 13.64 12.09
N PRO A 429 20.40 13.80 13.16
CA PRO A 429 19.34 12.85 13.46
C PRO A 429 18.14 12.97 12.52
N GLY A 430 17.53 11.83 12.22
CA GLY A 430 16.15 11.77 11.71
C GLY A 430 15.12 12.03 12.81
N ILE A 431 13.83 12.02 12.47
CA ILE A 431 12.73 12.33 13.41
C ILE A 431 12.71 11.36 14.59
N ALA A 432 12.79 10.06 14.32
CA ALA A 432 12.74 9.05 15.39
C ALA A 432 13.94 9.17 16.35
N GLN A 433 15.11 9.51 15.83
CA GLN A 433 16.31 9.69 16.64
C GLN A 433 16.29 11.01 17.42
N LEU A 434 15.73 12.08 16.83
CA LEU A 434 15.52 13.34 17.55
C LEU A 434 14.61 13.12 18.77
N ASN A 435 13.57 12.29 18.64
CA ASN A 435 12.72 11.90 19.77
C ASN A 435 13.51 11.21 20.90
N VAL A 436 14.45 10.33 20.56
CA VAL A 436 15.34 9.69 21.54
C VAL A 436 16.24 10.72 22.22
N ILE A 437 16.84 11.64 21.46
CA ILE A 437 17.69 12.72 22.00
C ILE A 437 16.90 13.62 22.95
N GLN A 438 15.71 14.05 22.54
CA GLN A 438 14.80 14.85 23.37
C GLN A 438 14.48 14.14 24.68
N TRP A 439 14.17 12.85 24.65
CA TRP A 439 13.92 12.07 25.84
C TRP A 439 15.12 12.04 26.80
N PHE A 440 16.35 11.80 26.30
CA PHE A 440 17.54 11.83 27.15
C PHE A 440 17.69 13.18 27.85
N ILE A 441 17.53 14.28 27.11
CA ILE A 441 17.66 15.64 27.64
C ILE A 441 16.58 15.93 28.69
N TYR A 442 15.31 15.61 28.41
CA TYR A 442 14.21 15.83 29.37
C TYR A 442 14.29 14.93 30.60
N ALA A 443 14.91 13.75 30.48
CA ALA A 443 15.22 12.88 31.61
C ALA A 443 16.43 13.36 32.44
N GLY A 444 16.99 14.54 32.15
CA GLY A 444 18.16 15.10 32.84
C GLY A 444 19.47 14.36 32.53
N LYS A 445 19.48 13.50 31.51
CA LYS A 445 20.66 12.75 31.07
C LYS A 445 21.40 13.55 30.00
N LYS A 446 22.73 13.38 29.92
CA LYS A 446 23.56 14.03 28.89
C LYS A 446 23.83 13.05 27.75
N PRO A 447 23.12 13.14 26.61
CA PRO A 447 23.45 12.33 25.45
C PRO A 447 24.77 12.82 24.84
N ASP A 448 25.64 11.89 24.45
CA ASP A 448 26.80 12.17 23.62
C ASP A 448 26.62 11.66 22.18
N ALA A 449 27.47 12.13 21.27
CA ALA A 449 27.35 11.83 19.86
C ALA A 449 27.58 10.34 19.56
N SER A 450 28.44 9.65 20.30
CA SER A 450 28.73 8.23 20.09
C SER A 450 27.52 7.36 20.46
N MET A 451 26.87 7.65 21.59
CA MET A 451 25.64 6.97 22.03
C MET A 451 24.54 7.17 21.00
N MET A 452 24.35 8.40 20.52
CA MET A 452 23.26 8.70 19.59
C MET A 452 23.53 8.10 18.21
N LYS A 453 24.78 8.11 17.73
CA LYS A 453 25.18 7.42 16.50
C LYS A 453 24.97 5.91 16.61
N TRP A 454 25.28 5.30 17.75
CA TRP A 454 24.99 3.88 17.99
C TRP A 454 23.48 3.58 17.91
N CYS A 455 22.64 4.41 18.53
CA CYS A 455 21.18 4.30 18.38
C CYS A 455 20.74 4.41 16.92
N ALA A 456 21.27 5.38 16.15
CA ALA A 456 20.95 5.55 14.74
C ALA A 456 21.33 4.34 13.89
N ASN A 457 22.57 3.87 14.03
CA ASN A 457 23.11 2.76 13.24
C ASN A 457 22.35 1.45 13.49
N ASN A 458 21.81 1.30 14.71
CA ASN A 458 21.03 0.16 15.14
C ASN A 458 19.51 0.36 15.01
N ALA A 459 19.07 1.46 14.38
CA ALA A 459 17.67 1.83 14.20
C ALA A 459 16.83 1.79 15.50
N ILE A 460 17.43 2.20 16.63
CA ILE A 460 16.78 2.21 17.94
C ILE A 460 15.93 3.47 18.07
N GLN A 461 14.62 3.27 18.23
CA GLN A 461 13.62 4.35 18.22
C GLN A 461 12.65 4.29 19.41
N ASP A 462 12.49 3.12 20.05
CA ASP A 462 11.57 2.93 21.17
C ASP A 462 12.16 3.47 22.48
N VAL A 463 11.69 4.66 22.85
CA VAL A 463 12.06 5.33 24.10
C VAL A 463 11.64 4.52 25.32
N SER A 464 10.53 3.76 25.27
CA SER A 464 10.05 2.96 26.40
C SER A 464 10.98 1.78 26.71
N VAL A 465 11.49 1.12 25.68
CA VAL A 465 12.49 0.05 25.80
C VAL A 465 13.77 0.62 26.42
N LEU A 466 14.27 1.73 25.88
CA LEU A 466 15.47 2.39 26.43
C LEU A 466 15.27 2.86 27.87
N ALA A 467 14.15 3.48 28.21
CA ALA A 467 13.87 3.96 29.56
C ALA A 467 13.90 2.84 30.60
N GLU A 468 13.28 1.70 30.27
CA GLU A 468 13.20 0.56 31.16
C GLU A 468 14.57 -0.12 31.34
N LEU A 469 15.31 -0.37 30.26
CA LEU A 469 16.66 -0.95 30.35
C LEU A 469 17.62 -0.01 31.11
N LEU A 470 17.55 1.30 30.83
CA LEU A 470 18.39 2.31 31.49
C LEU A 470 17.96 2.65 32.92
N SER A 471 16.88 2.07 33.41
CA SER A 471 16.55 2.07 34.85
C SER A 471 17.42 1.08 35.64
N HIS A 472 17.98 0.07 34.95
CA HIS A 472 18.79 -0.98 35.56
C HIS A 472 20.29 -0.84 35.25
N MET A 473 20.66 -0.12 34.18
CA MET A 473 22.07 0.00 33.77
C MET A 473 22.41 1.34 33.10
N THR A 474 23.70 1.63 33.01
CA THR A 474 24.21 2.77 32.22
C THR A 474 24.18 2.49 30.72
N MET A 475 24.08 3.53 29.89
CA MET A 475 24.09 3.40 28.43
C MET A 475 25.34 2.69 27.89
N HIS A 476 26.52 2.97 28.46
CA HIS A 476 27.76 2.31 28.06
C HIS A 476 27.73 0.79 28.32
N LYS A 477 27.19 0.36 29.47
CA LYS A 477 27.00 -1.08 29.77
C LYS A 477 26.01 -1.72 28.80
N LEU A 478 24.90 -1.02 28.52
CA LEU A 478 23.88 -1.49 27.57
C LEU A 478 24.48 -1.71 26.18
N MET A 479 25.15 -0.70 25.60
CA MET A 479 25.75 -0.77 24.27
C MET A 479 26.71 -1.96 24.17
N ARG A 480 27.68 -2.04 25.10
CA ARG A 480 28.69 -3.10 25.10
C ARG A 480 28.07 -4.49 25.22
N TYR A 481 27.08 -4.65 26.09
CA TYR A 481 26.42 -5.94 26.29
C TYR A 481 25.53 -6.31 25.09
N ALA A 482 24.74 -5.37 24.58
CA ALA A 482 23.86 -5.59 23.44
C ALA A 482 24.65 -5.95 22.17
N ASP A 483 25.75 -5.25 21.89
CA ASP A 483 26.65 -5.57 20.76
C ASP A 483 27.21 -7.01 20.89
N ALA A 484 27.68 -7.39 22.08
CA ALA A 484 28.18 -8.74 22.32
C ALA A 484 27.09 -9.82 22.16
N GLN A 485 25.88 -9.58 22.66
CA GLN A 485 24.77 -10.51 22.51
C GLN A 485 24.28 -10.59 21.06
N TYR A 486 24.31 -9.49 20.33
CA TYR A 486 23.93 -9.44 18.92
C TYR A 486 24.89 -10.29 18.07
N GLU A 487 26.19 -10.17 18.30
CA GLU A 487 27.21 -11.02 17.64
C GLU A 487 27.04 -12.51 17.97
N ILE A 488 26.82 -12.86 19.25
CA ILE A 488 26.53 -14.25 19.65
C ILE A 488 25.29 -14.78 18.93
N ARG A 489 24.25 -13.94 18.79
CA ARG A 489 22.99 -14.32 18.15
C ARG A 489 23.16 -14.54 16.65
N ILE A 490 23.94 -13.69 15.97
CA ILE A 490 24.25 -13.83 14.55
C ILE A 490 25.09 -15.09 14.33
N ALA A 491 26.16 -15.28 15.10
CA ALA A 491 27.05 -16.42 14.97
C ALA A 491 26.37 -17.77 15.25
N SER A 492 25.38 -17.81 16.13
CA SER A 492 24.63 -19.03 16.44
C SER A 492 23.50 -19.37 15.45
N THR A 493 23.17 -18.46 14.53
CA THR A 493 22.05 -18.66 13.59
C THR A 493 22.52 -19.38 12.31
N LYS A 494 22.09 -20.65 12.12
CA LYS A 494 22.48 -21.49 10.97
C LYS A 494 21.75 -21.16 9.66
N THR A 495 20.69 -20.35 9.71
CA THR A 495 19.84 -20.03 8.55
C THR A 495 20.04 -18.57 8.11
N PRO A 496 20.57 -18.32 6.88
CA PRO A 496 20.84 -16.96 6.38
C PRO A 496 19.59 -16.06 6.31
N GLU A 497 18.41 -16.65 6.14
CA GLU A 497 17.15 -15.93 5.98
C GLU A 497 16.66 -15.30 7.29
N TYR A 498 16.90 -15.95 8.45
CA TYR A 498 16.50 -15.43 9.76
C TYR A 498 17.40 -14.28 10.21
N ILE A 499 18.70 -14.33 9.86
CA ILE A 499 19.65 -13.23 10.10
C ILE A 499 19.20 -11.94 9.41
N ARG A 500 18.52 -12.06 8.26
CA ARG A 500 18.09 -10.91 7.46
C ARG A 500 17.03 -10.03 8.15
N TYR A 501 16.30 -10.55 9.14
CA TYR A 501 15.19 -9.85 9.79
C TYR A 501 15.41 -9.55 11.28
N TYR A 502 16.41 -10.16 11.93
CA TYR A 502 16.69 -9.91 13.35
C TYR A 502 17.58 -8.68 13.54
N SER A 503 17.01 -7.61 14.09
CA SER A 503 17.70 -6.34 14.32
C SER A 503 18.12 -6.15 15.78
N MET A 504 19.04 -5.20 16.03
CA MET A 504 19.39 -4.79 17.39
C MET A 504 18.17 -4.30 18.17
N ALA A 505 17.20 -3.64 17.52
CA ALA A 505 15.96 -3.23 18.16
C ALA A 505 15.14 -4.43 18.67
N ASN A 506 15.13 -5.56 17.94
CA ASN A 506 14.51 -6.80 18.43
C ASN A 506 15.24 -7.34 19.65
N LEU A 507 16.57 -7.34 19.63
CA LEU A 507 17.36 -7.78 20.78
C LEU A 507 17.08 -6.96 22.05
N LEU A 508 16.96 -5.64 21.92
CA LEU A 508 16.63 -4.79 23.06
C LEU A 508 15.19 -5.03 23.56
N ALA A 509 14.25 -5.33 22.67
CA ALA A 509 12.90 -5.72 23.05
C ALA A 509 12.90 -7.05 23.81
N ASP A 510 13.58 -8.08 23.29
CA ASP A 510 13.74 -9.37 23.95
C ASP A 510 14.41 -9.20 25.33
N TYR A 511 15.40 -8.30 25.44
CA TYR A 511 16.08 -8.03 26.70
C TYR A 511 15.16 -7.39 27.75
N ARG A 512 14.35 -6.42 27.33
CA ARG A 512 13.35 -5.80 28.19
C ARG A 512 12.31 -6.83 28.64
N ASP A 513 11.81 -7.65 27.73
CA ASP A 513 10.82 -8.68 28.04
C ASP A 513 11.39 -9.72 29.01
N TYR A 514 12.64 -10.14 28.81
CA TYR A 514 13.37 -10.98 29.76
C TYR A 514 13.39 -10.37 31.17
N LEU A 515 13.79 -9.10 31.33
CA LEU A 515 13.84 -8.46 32.65
C LEU A 515 12.45 -8.33 33.29
N ARG A 516 11.40 -8.09 32.50
CA ARG A 516 10.01 -8.08 32.99
C ARG A 516 9.59 -9.44 33.51
N MET A 517 9.87 -10.49 32.75
CA MET A 517 9.57 -11.86 33.14
C MET A 517 10.36 -12.30 34.38
N CYS A 518 11.63 -11.88 34.50
CA CYS A 518 12.40 -12.08 35.72
C CYS A 518 11.75 -11.40 36.93
N LYS A 519 11.23 -10.17 36.79
CA LYS A 519 10.47 -9.50 37.86
C LYS A 519 9.19 -10.27 38.22
N GLU A 520 8.45 -10.77 37.23
CA GLU A 520 7.24 -11.60 37.43
C GLU A 520 7.55 -12.91 38.19
N MET A 521 8.73 -13.49 37.91
CA MET A 521 9.28 -14.65 38.63
C MET A 521 9.93 -14.29 39.96
N GLN A 522 9.85 -13.03 40.40
CA GLN A 522 10.46 -12.51 41.64
C GLN A 522 11.99 -12.70 41.70
N TYR A 523 12.66 -12.79 40.55
CA TYR A 523 14.11 -12.82 40.49
C TYR A 523 14.69 -11.44 40.78
N ASN A 524 15.86 -11.42 41.44
CA ASN A 524 16.57 -10.17 41.70
C ASN A 524 17.23 -9.64 40.42
N VAL A 525 16.57 -8.69 39.75
CA VAL A 525 17.05 -8.05 38.51
C VAL A 525 18.23 -7.09 38.70
N GLU A 526 18.63 -6.80 39.95
CA GLU A 526 19.85 -6.03 40.24
C GLU A 526 21.09 -6.94 40.30
N SER A 527 20.89 -8.26 40.45
CA SER A 527 21.97 -9.23 40.41
C SER A 527 22.64 -9.22 39.04
N SER A 528 23.96 -9.08 38.99
CA SER A 528 24.71 -9.06 37.72
C SER A 528 24.48 -10.30 36.84
N PHE A 529 24.21 -11.46 37.44
CA PHE A 529 23.93 -12.71 36.74
C PHE A 529 22.59 -12.69 36.00
N ILE A 530 21.57 -12.08 36.61
CA ILE A 530 20.24 -11.89 36.01
C ILE A 530 20.26 -10.69 35.08
N LEU A 531 20.94 -9.61 35.45
CA LEU A 531 20.98 -8.41 34.64
C LEU A 531 21.79 -8.64 33.35
N PHE A 532 22.91 -9.34 33.40
CA PHE A 532 23.78 -9.59 32.24
C PHE A 532 24.01 -11.09 32.03
N PRO A 533 22.99 -11.86 31.62
CA PRO A 533 23.15 -13.29 31.37
C PRO A 533 24.18 -13.54 30.27
N ARG A 534 24.92 -14.65 30.36
CA ARG A 534 25.96 -14.95 29.36
C ARG A 534 25.39 -15.08 27.94
N ASN A 535 24.21 -15.67 27.81
CA ASN A 535 23.45 -15.77 26.57
C ASN A 535 22.01 -15.31 26.83
N LEU A 536 21.68 -14.11 26.35
CA LEU A 536 20.39 -13.49 26.58
C LEU A 536 19.23 -14.33 26.02
N LYS A 537 19.39 -14.87 24.81
CA LYS A 537 18.33 -15.65 24.17
C LYS A 537 18.00 -16.90 25.01
N SER A 538 19.03 -17.65 25.39
CA SER A 538 18.81 -18.87 26.18
C SER A 538 18.20 -18.57 27.54
N ALA A 539 18.60 -17.46 28.18
CA ALA A 539 18.01 -17.03 29.45
C ALA A 539 16.56 -16.59 29.29
N HIS A 540 16.26 -15.85 28.21
CA HIS A 540 14.90 -15.47 27.84
C HIS A 540 14.01 -16.70 27.64
N ASP A 541 14.41 -17.63 26.77
CA ASP A 541 13.63 -18.84 26.45
C ASP A 541 13.38 -19.69 27.70
N HIS A 542 14.38 -19.82 28.59
CA HIS A 542 14.22 -20.55 29.85
C HIS A 542 13.20 -19.90 30.80
N VAL A 543 13.19 -18.57 30.90
CA VAL A 543 12.23 -17.87 31.77
C VAL A 543 10.82 -17.90 31.16
N VAL A 544 10.69 -17.86 29.83
CA VAL A 544 9.40 -18.08 29.15
C VAL A 544 8.83 -19.45 29.52
N GLU A 545 9.63 -20.52 29.34
CA GLU A 545 9.21 -21.88 29.68
C GLU A 545 8.81 -22.00 31.15
N ALA A 546 9.60 -21.45 32.07
CA ALA A 546 9.31 -21.48 33.50
C ALA A 546 8.02 -20.71 33.87
N LEU A 547 7.78 -19.56 33.24
CA LEU A 547 6.55 -18.78 33.43
C LEU A 547 5.32 -19.49 32.87
N ASP A 548 5.43 -20.13 31.72
CA ASP A 548 4.33 -20.90 31.15
C ASP A 548 3.95 -22.06 32.07
N VAL A 549 4.93 -22.80 32.60
CA VAL A 549 4.69 -23.85 33.60
C VAL A 549 3.99 -23.30 34.85
N LYS A 550 4.48 -22.17 35.39
CA LYS A 550 3.88 -21.53 36.56
C LYS A 550 2.43 -21.10 36.30
N ARG A 551 2.17 -20.42 35.18
CA ARG A 551 0.84 -19.94 34.80
C ARG A 551 -0.13 -21.09 34.54
N THR A 552 0.32 -22.17 33.90
CA THR A 552 -0.50 -23.38 33.71
C THR A 552 -0.85 -24.03 35.06
N ALA A 553 0.12 -24.14 35.99
CA ALA A 553 -0.14 -24.68 37.32
C ALA A 553 -1.11 -23.80 38.14
N GLU A 554 -0.96 -22.48 38.06
CA GLU A 554 -1.88 -21.53 38.72
C GLU A 554 -3.29 -21.61 38.14
N GLN A 555 -3.43 -21.73 36.81
CA GLN A 555 -4.73 -21.90 36.15
C GLN A 555 -5.40 -23.23 36.53
N GLU A 556 -4.63 -24.32 36.54
CA GLU A 556 -5.12 -25.63 36.96
C GLU A 556 -5.61 -25.61 38.41
N LYS A 557 -4.82 -25.02 39.31
CA LYS A 557 -5.21 -24.84 40.70
C LYS A 557 -6.46 -23.98 40.86
N ALA A 558 -6.55 -22.84 40.16
CA ALA A 558 -7.73 -21.96 40.24
C ALA A 558 -9.02 -22.64 39.78
N ILE A 559 -8.94 -23.49 38.74
CA ILE A 559 -10.06 -24.30 38.26
C ILE A 559 -10.44 -25.37 39.29
N ALA A 560 -9.46 -26.09 39.83
CA ALA A 560 -9.67 -27.12 40.86
C ALA A 560 -10.28 -26.53 42.14
N ASP A 561 -9.74 -25.40 42.64
CA ASP A 561 -10.23 -24.71 43.83
C ASP A 561 -11.67 -24.18 43.65
N SER A 562 -12.08 -23.88 42.41
CA SER A 562 -13.44 -23.42 42.09
C SER A 562 -14.42 -24.55 41.79
N PHE A 563 -13.95 -25.79 41.68
CA PHE A 563 -14.75 -26.93 41.25
C PHE A 563 -15.89 -27.23 42.21
N GLU A 564 -15.63 -27.30 43.53
CA GLU A 564 -16.66 -27.62 44.53
C GLU A 564 -17.80 -26.58 44.52
N GLU A 565 -17.45 -25.31 44.36
CA GLU A 565 -18.40 -24.20 44.24
C GLU A 565 -19.27 -24.36 42.99
N TRP A 566 -18.65 -24.55 41.81
CA TRP A 566 -19.39 -24.73 40.56
C TRP A 566 -20.21 -26.02 40.55
N GLN A 567 -19.73 -27.05 41.22
CA GLN A 567 -20.45 -28.30 41.38
C GLN A 567 -21.72 -28.06 42.19
N ARG A 568 -21.64 -27.35 43.32
CA ARG A 568 -22.81 -26.96 44.12
C ARG A 568 -23.78 -26.06 43.35
N LEU A 569 -23.26 -25.09 42.58
CA LEU A 569 -24.09 -24.08 41.91
C LEU A 569 -24.75 -24.59 40.62
N TYR A 570 -24.06 -25.42 39.85
CA TYR A 570 -24.46 -25.71 38.47
C TYR A 570 -24.72 -27.19 38.19
N GLN A 571 -24.23 -28.11 39.03
CA GLN A 571 -24.43 -29.53 38.79
C GLN A 571 -25.91 -29.89 38.88
N TYR A 572 -26.40 -30.61 37.88
CA TYR A 572 -27.79 -31.05 37.84
C TYR A 572 -27.94 -32.36 37.09
N LYS A 573 -28.70 -33.28 37.67
CA LYS A 573 -28.96 -34.60 37.11
C LYS A 573 -30.46 -34.76 36.84
N GLY A 574 -30.82 -34.79 35.57
CA GLY A 574 -32.17 -35.16 35.11
C GLY A 574 -32.31 -36.66 34.88
N LYS A 575 -33.41 -37.06 34.24
CA LYS A 575 -33.71 -38.48 33.94
C LYS A 575 -32.74 -39.10 32.93
N ASP A 576 -32.44 -38.38 31.84
CA ASP A 576 -31.60 -38.88 30.73
C ASP A 576 -30.27 -38.12 30.57
N LEU A 577 -30.22 -36.86 31.02
CA LEU A 577 -29.12 -35.92 30.79
C LEU A 577 -28.68 -35.27 32.11
N MET A 578 -27.43 -34.84 32.17
CA MET A 578 -26.83 -34.11 33.29
C MET A 578 -25.94 -32.96 32.83
N VAL A 579 -25.75 -31.98 33.71
CA VAL A 579 -24.82 -30.86 33.57
C VAL A 579 -23.77 -30.97 34.67
N ILE A 580 -22.48 -30.89 34.29
CA ILE A 580 -21.35 -30.96 35.23
C ILE A 580 -20.31 -29.87 34.88
N PRO A 581 -19.63 -29.26 35.86
CA PRO A 581 -18.50 -28.37 35.61
C PRO A 581 -17.21 -29.17 35.32
N PRO A 582 -16.19 -28.55 34.68
CA PRO A 582 -14.87 -29.12 34.50
C PRO A 582 -14.10 -29.15 35.81
N HIS A 583 -13.39 -30.24 36.08
CA HIS A 583 -12.52 -30.38 37.24
C HIS A 583 -11.09 -29.87 36.99
N SER A 584 -10.67 -29.83 35.71
CA SER A 584 -9.32 -29.44 35.30
C SER A 584 -9.31 -28.63 34.01
N SER A 585 -8.21 -27.92 33.75
CA SER A 585 -7.97 -27.29 32.45
C SER A 585 -7.88 -28.34 31.33
N LYS A 586 -7.36 -29.53 31.65
CA LYS A 586 -7.26 -30.65 30.71
C LYS A 586 -8.64 -31.10 30.21
N GLU A 587 -9.64 -31.18 31.09
CA GLU A 587 -11.00 -31.54 30.68
C GLU A 587 -11.61 -30.52 29.69
N LEU A 588 -11.31 -29.22 29.83
CA LEU A 588 -11.76 -28.21 28.85
C LEU A 588 -11.11 -28.42 27.47
N ILE A 589 -9.84 -28.83 27.44
CA ILE A 589 -9.09 -29.11 26.21
C ILE A 589 -9.60 -30.40 25.56
N ASP A 590 -9.80 -31.45 26.36
CA ASP A 590 -10.28 -32.75 25.91
C ASP A 590 -11.72 -32.66 25.40
N GLU A 591 -12.61 -31.93 26.11
CA GLU A 591 -13.99 -31.68 25.69
C GLU A 591 -14.03 -30.85 24.39
N GLY A 592 -13.16 -29.85 24.27
CA GLY A 592 -13.00 -29.08 23.03
C GLY A 592 -12.58 -29.93 21.84
N THR A 593 -11.65 -30.86 22.07
CA THR A 593 -11.16 -31.80 21.06
C THR A 593 -12.25 -32.81 20.65
N ALA A 594 -12.98 -33.37 21.62
CA ALA A 594 -14.06 -34.32 21.38
C ALA A 594 -15.21 -33.72 20.57
N LEU A 595 -15.56 -32.45 20.85
CA LEU A 595 -16.63 -31.73 20.15
C LEU A 595 -16.13 -30.92 18.94
N ARG A 596 -14.83 -30.98 18.61
CA ARG A 596 -14.19 -30.22 17.53
C ARG A 596 -14.48 -28.72 17.58
N HIS A 597 -14.49 -28.14 18.78
CA HIS A 597 -14.70 -26.71 18.98
C HIS A 597 -13.74 -26.10 20.00
N CYS A 598 -13.59 -24.78 19.98
CA CYS A 598 -12.47 -24.07 20.62
C CYS A 598 -12.61 -23.85 22.15
N VAL A 599 -13.35 -24.69 22.88
CA VAL A 599 -13.56 -24.53 24.33
C VAL A 599 -12.25 -24.62 25.14
N GLY A 600 -11.26 -25.38 24.68
CA GLY A 600 -9.92 -25.39 25.29
C GLY A 600 -9.23 -24.02 25.34
N ARG A 601 -9.64 -23.04 24.52
CA ARG A 601 -9.11 -21.65 24.57
C ARG A 601 -9.68 -20.83 25.74
N TYR A 602 -10.69 -21.35 26.45
CA TYR A 602 -11.35 -20.65 27.54
C TYR A 602 -10.69 -20.89 28.90
N VAL A 603 -9.69 -21.78 29.00
CA VAL A 603 -8.98 -22.12 30.25
C VAL A 603 -8.59 -20.89 31.06
N LYS A 604 -7.97 -19.89 30.43
CA LYS A 604 -7.57 -18.64 31.11
C LYS A 604 -8.78 -17.87 31.68
N ARG A 605 -9.86 -17.76 30.91
CA ARG A 605 -11.07 -17.01 31.31
C ARG A 605 -11.82 -17.73 32.43
N VAL A 606 -11.85 -19.06 32.37
CA VAL A 606 -12.44 -19.91 33.42
C VAL A 606 -11.63 -19.81 34.70
N ALA A 607 -10.31 -19.92 34.63
CA ALA A 607 -9.41 -19.73 35.78
C ALA A 607 -9.53 -18.33 36.42
N GLN A 608 -9.84 -17.30 35.61
CA GLN A 608 -10.06 -15.92 36.07
C GLN A 608 -11.51 -15.63 36.51
N ARG A 609 -12.40 -16.63 36.51
CA ARG A 609 -13.84 -16.50 36.80
C ARG A 609 -14.59 -15.50 35.89
N GLU A 610 -14.08 -15.20 34.70
CA GLU A 610 -14.76 -14.35 33.72
C GLU A 610 -15.98 -15.04 33.08
N CYS A 611 -15.97 -16.37 33.06
CA CYS A 611 -17.05 -17.25 32.60
C CYS A 611 -16.86 -18.66 33.18
N VAL A 612 -17.93 -19.46 33.24
CA VAL A 612 -17.87 -20.89 33.57
C VAL A 612 -18.35 -21.68 32.36
N ILE A 613 -17.56 -22.66 31.93
CA ILE A 613 -17.99 -23.61 30.90
C ILE A 613 -18.49 -24.87 31.61
N LEU A 614 -19.66 -25.36 31.24
CA LEU A 614 -20.27 -26.58 31.76
C LEU A 614 -20.44 -27.61 30.65
N PHE A 615 -20.39 -28.89 31.00
CA PHE A 615 -20.54 -30.00 30.08
C PHE A 615 -21.91 -30.65 30.23
N VAL A 616 -22.58 -30.88 29.10
CA VAL A 616 -23.84 -31.64 29.05
C VAL A 616 -23.53 -33.05 28.59
N ARG A 617 -23.97 -34.03 29.39
CA ARG A 617 -23.70 -35.45 29.16
C ARG A 617 -24.96 -36.30 29.35
N LYS A 618 -24.96 -37.53 28.84
CA LYS A 618 -26.01 -38.51 29.14
C LYS A 618 -25.71 -39.14 30.49
N VAL A 619 -26.75 -39.41 31.27
CA VAL A 619 -26.58 -40.10 32.57
C VAL A 619 -26.05 -41.53 32.37
N ALA A 620 -26.46 -42.21 31.29
CA ALA A 620 -26.00 -43.56 30.97
C ALA A 620 -24.62 -43.63 30.29
N GLU A 621 -24.12 -42.52 29.75
CA GLU A 621 -22.83 -42.43 29.04
C GLU A 621 -22.10 -41.15 29.52
N PRO A 622 -21.61 -41.12 30.78
CA PRO A 622 -21.07 -39.92 31.41
C PRO A 622 -19.72 -39.47 30.83
N ASP A 623 -19.05 -40.30 30.02
CA ASP A 623 -17.76 -39.96 29.40
C ASP A 623 -17.91 -39.40 27.98
N LYS A 624 -19.14 -39.37 27.44
CA LYS A 624 -19.40 -38.93 26.08
C LYS A 624 -19.87 -37.48 26.04
N SER A 625 -19.04 -36.63 25.44
CA SER A 625 -19.34 -35.21 25.17
C SER A 625 -20.55 -35.05 24.25
N LEU A 626 -21.49 -34.17 24.61
CA LEU A 626 -22.66 -33.86 23.78
C LEU A 626 -22.78 -32.37 23.44
N CYS A 627 -22.54 -31.51 24.43
CA CYS A 627 -22.69 -30.06 24.29
C CYS A 627 -21.98 -29.35 25.44
N THR A 628 -21.46 -28.16 25.17
CA THR A 628 -20.93 -27.23 26.18
C THR A 628 -21.86 -26.05 26.39
N VAL A 629 -21.93 -25.53 27.61
CA VAL A 629 -22.75 -24.39 28.02
C VAL A 629 -21.84 -23.35 28.67
N GLU A 630 -21.78 -22.14 28.11
CA GLU A 630 -21.06 -21.02 28.70
C GLU A 630 -22.02 -20.20 29.57
N VAL A 631 -21.66 -20.04 30.83
CA VAL A 631 -22.37 -19.23 31.82
C VAL A 631 -21.52 -18.02 32.17
N ARG A 632 -22.14 -16.83 32.18
CA ARG A 632 -21.53 -15.58 32.60
C ARG A 632 -22.55 -14.82 33.45
N ASP A 633 -22.13 -14.34 34.62
CA ASP A 633 -22.99 -13.58 35.54
C ASP A 633 -24.34 -14.26 35.83
N GLY A 634 -24.31 -15.59 36.01
CA GLY A 634 -25.53 -16.39 36.27
C GLY A 634 -26.43 -16.66 35.05
N GLN A 635 -26.05 -16.19 33.86
CA GLN A 635 -26.83 -16.36 32.64
C GLN A 635 -26.10 -17.23 31.61
N VAL A 636 -26.86 -18.02 30.85
CA VAL A 636 -26.31 -18.77 29.73
C VAL A 636 -26.12 -17.84 28.54
N VAL A 637 -24.87 -17.65 28.13
CA VAL A 637 -24.49 -16.81 26.99
C VAL A 637 -24.44 -17.64 25.71
N GLN A 638 -23.96 -18.88 25.80
CA GLN A 638 -23.73 -19.71 24.62
C GLN A 638 -23.91 -21.20 24.92
N THR A 639 -24.37 -21.94 23.91
CA THR A 639 -24.43 -23.40 23.93
C THR A 639 -23.93 -23.94 22.59
N ARG A 640 -23.03 -24.93 22.60
CA ARG A 640 -22.44 -25.49 21.36
C ARG A 640 -22.32 -27.00 21.44
N GLY A 641 -22.80 -27.68 20.40
CA GLY A 641 -22.56 -29.10 20.16
C GLY A 641 -21.32 -29.32 19.29
N PHE A 642 -21.24 -30.50 18.70
CA PHE A 642 -20.17 -30.89 17.77
C PHE A 642 -20.02 -29.88 16.61
N ASP A 643 -18.79 -29.53 16.26
CA ASP A 643 -18.43 -28.61 15.16
C ASP A 643 -19.08 -27.20 15.27
N ASN A 644 -19.31 -26.74 16.51
CA ASN A 644 -20.01 -25.48 16.82
C ASN A 644 -21.48 -25.43 16.39
N GLU A 645 -22.09 -26.56 16.04
CA GLU A 645 -23.51 -26.62 15.73
C GLU A 645 -24.38 -26.36 16.96
N ASP A 646 -25.63 -26.00 16.69
CA ASP A 646 -26.64 -25.87 17.71
C ASP A 646 -26.98 -27.25 18.30
N PRO A 647 -27.13 -27.38 19.64
CA PRO A 647 -27.50 -28.66 20.22
C PRO A 647 -28.89 -29.13 19.74
N PRO A 648 -29.12 -30.44 19.59
CA PRO A 648 -30.41 -31.00 19.23
C PRO A 648 -31.56 -30.52 20.13
N ALA A 649 -32.79 -30.50 19.62
CA ALA A 649 -33.96 -29.98 20.34
C ALA A 649 -34.17 -30.61 21.74
N LYS A 650 -33.87 -31.91 21.88
CA LYS A 650 -33.92 -32.62 23.18
C LYS A 650 -32.94 -32.04 24.21
N ILE A 651 -31.73 -31.67 23.77
CA ILE A 651 -30.69 -31.06 24.61
C ILE A 651 -31.04 -29.61 24.91
N LYS A 652 -31.54 -28.83 23.93
CA LYS A 652 -32.02 -27.46 24.15
C LYS A 652 -33.13 -27.40 25.20
N ALA A 653 -34.14 -28.29 25.10
CA ALA A 653 -35.23 -28.37 26.07
C ALA A 653 -34.75 -28.76 27.48
N PHE A 654 -33.69 -29.57 27.58
CA PHE A 654 -33.06 -29.90 28.86
C PHE A 654 -32.31 -28.70 29.44
N ILE A 655 -31.50 -27.99 28.64
CA ILE A 655 -30.77 -26.79 29.08
C ILE A 655 -31.75 -25.73 29.57
N GLU A 656 -32.87 -25.48 28.87
CA GLU A 656 -33.91 -24.54 29.33
C GLU A 656 -34.56 -24.96 30.66
N ARG A 657 -34.75 -26.26 30.89
CA ARG A 657 -35.24 -26.77 32.18
C ARG A 657 -34.21 -26.57 33.29
N TRP A 658 -32.95 -26.85 33.00
CA TRP A 658 -31.84 -26.62 33.93
C TRP A 658 -31.71 -25.13 34.29
N LYS A 659 -31.77 -24.21 33.31
CA LYS A 659 -31.78 -22.75 33.56
C LYS A 659 -32.85 -22.36 34.59
N ARG A 660 -34.09 -22.85 34.43
CA ARG A 660 -35.20 -22.51 35.33
C ARG A 660 -35.04 -23.10 36.74
N GLN A 661 -34.50 -24.31 36.84
CA GLN A 661 -34.42 -25.03 38.11
C GLN A 661 -33.16 -24.74 38.92
N VAL A 662 -32.09 -24.32 38.26
CA VAL A 662 -30.77 -24.15 38.87
C VAL A 662 -30.35 -22.68 38.87
N LEU A 663 -30.45 -21.99 37.73
CA LEU A 663 -30.08 -20.57 37.64
C LEU A 663 -31.18 -19.66 38.25
N CYS A 664 -32.45 -19.84 37.88
CA CYS A 664 -33.54 -19.00 38.40
C CYS A 664 -34.00 -19.36 39.83
N ALA A 665 -33.66 -20.55 40.34
CA ALA A 665 -33.95 -20.93 41.73
C ALA A 665 -32.90 -20.38 42.71
N ALA A 666 -31.64 -20.26 42.26
CA ALA A 666 -30.56 -19.62 43.02
C ALA A 666 -30.82 -18.10 43.22
N ASP A 667 -31.39 -17.41 42.23
CA ASP A 667 -31.79 -15.99 42.35
C ASP A 667 -32.85 -15.73 43.43
N LYS A 668 -33.68 -16.73 43.78
CA LYS A 668 -34.69 -16.61 44.85
C LYS A 668 -34.16 -16.92 46.25
N THR A 669 -32.95 -17.48 46.37
CA THR A 669 -32.31 -17.80 47.65
C THR A 669 -31.19 -16.82 48.03
N ALA A 670 -30.79 -15.94 47.10
CA ALA A 670 -29.80 -14.87 47.32
C ALA A 670 -30.42 -13.46 47.46
N ALA A 671 -31.76 -13.35 47.44
CA ALA A 671 -32.52 -12.11 47.61
C ALA A 671 -33.09 -11.98 49.04
#